data_AF-A0A955F8H8-F1
#
_entry.id   AF-A0A955F8H8-F1
#
_cell.length_a   1.000
_cell.length_b   1.000
_cell.length_c   1.000
_cell.angle_alpha   90.00
_cell.angle_beta   90.00
_cell.angle_gamma   90.00
#
_symmetry.space_group_name_H-M   'P 1'
#
loop_
_entity.id
_entity.type
_entity.pdbx_description
1 polymer ?
#
loop_
_entity_poly.entity_id
_entity_poly.type
_entity_poly.pdbx_seq_one_letter_code
_entity_poly.pdbx_strand_id
1 'polypeptide(L)'
;NDLGADIPIFELNRGAIMVSGPTSNYQRVMASQGDLRDASIDNGDGTYTYHFTDPIPATYLPPLNDTASFGASDGELQGQPLQDGTYTVGIEIRKDYMIEGVSFRDVGNTTMDFLFGNANVIESREVVSKANCNSCHQDLSAHGENRTEITNCLLCHTAGSEDRNVASAAGGTPGLTIDFRVMIHKIHNGIHLPSVNGVATNSNGSRNYAATPAPYRIVGFGNSVHDFSEVAFPVWPNLSFPMPRDTGYGNLMPNEQGLENIMRMGATDCAKCHGDPDGSGPLPAPAQGRNAYDNPSRRACGSCHDDVHWDLPYSANLTTMPPQTDDASCLFCHTPNGPNGIPTESSHYHPLVNRTVNPEVDVTITSLTEAGTNDGSGTFEPGERILMSFDIAEQVSGATIDPTSVDRLELVITGPMNNRNLILLTTLPTSLLGAGPSHTTMVPEDMTLDYLADSTATLGDVFMTSRAPVWTMASSTVFARTASGFASTMASPAGATQNYLDVVDGSGFARNNYIVVDDGVAGLEEYLRIQFVDGNRLWFSSQNAGGYQPATRFGHGAGAMVQAVTLTSKTEGVDYSLVPGTGAITEMTEFGAGAAVVASYTTDFEIPATYGVAINGSPDVDESFGKWESKSLVGGTYTVGLQARRNLSYMEANESNSYRNPTLPGTANFQVGAGSPTQNYELISSAQNCYSCHNDIYFHGGGRRGFDMCITCHGASGGEDRPQYVAPNAGPTTAVLIDFREMLHKIHTGKDLFNADTYTVNGFGNPYPNNFTPHTYGHVGYPSFQEGTKDCVACHGVGNSAYLEPQERDHPSEQNLPA
;
A
#
# COMPACT_ATOMS: atom_id res chain seq x y z
N ASN A 1 3.58 21.35 34.59
CA ASN A 1 3.45 21.55 33.13
C ASN A 1 4.77 21.17 32.46
N ASP A 2 4.84 21.17 31.13
CA ASP A 2 6.06 20.77 30.39
C ASP A 2 7.26 21.70 30.59
N LEU A 3 7.05 22.84 31.24
CA LEU A 3 8.10 23.78 31.67
C LEU A 3 8.57 23.53 33.11
N GLY A 4 8.10 22.45 33.74
CA GLY A 4 8.48 22.06 35.10
C GLY A 4 7.85 22.91 36.22
N ALA A 5 6.83 23.72 35.92
CA ALA A 5 6.09 24.48 36.91
C ALA A 5 4.87 23.71 37.43
N ASP A 6 4.62 23.79 38.73
CA ASP A 6 3.45 23.20 39.38
C ASP A 6 2.17 23.91 38.92
N ILE A 7 1.11 23.13 38.70
CA ILE A 7 -0.23 23.65 38.41
C ILE A 7 -1.06 23.48 39.68
N PRO A 8 -1.56 24.57 40.29
CA PRO A 8 -2.46 24.46 41.43
C PRO A 8 -3.74 23.69 41.09
N ILE A 9 -4.16 22.78 41.96
CA ILE A 9 -5.29 21.87 41.67
C ILE A 9 -6.60 22.62 41.40
N PHE A 10 -6.79 23.81 41.98
CA PHE A 10 -7.98 24.64 41.75
C PHE A 10 -8.07 25.22 40.32
N GLU A 11 -6.96 25.26 39.58
CA GLU A 11 -6.97 25.66 38.17
C GLU A 11 -7.49 24.56 37.25
N LEU A 12 -7.66 23.33 37.75
CA LEU A 12 -8.21 22.24 36.98
C LEU A 12 -9.74 22.40 36.82
N ASN A 13 -10.21 22.14 35.61
CA ASN A 13 -11.63 22.15 35.27
C ASN A 13 -12.32 20.84 35.64
N ARG A 14 -11.55 19.75 35.78
CA ARG A 14 -12.05 18.43 36.17
C ARG A 14 -10.96 17.63 36.87
N GLY A 15 -11.36 16.84 37.87
CA GLY A 15 -10.55 15.76 38.43
C GLY A 15 -11.45 14.60 38.80
N ALA A 16 -11.04 13.37 38.50
CA ALA A 16 -11.74 12.18 38.92
C ALA A 16 -10.76 11.07 39.33
N ILE A 17 -11.19 10.22 40.26
CA ILE A 17 -10.40 9.12 40.80
C ILE A 17 -11.26 7.86 40.92
N MET A 18 -10.68 6.69 40.64
CA MET A 18 -11.37 5.40 40.67
C MET A 18 -10.44 4.24 41.05
N VAL A 19 -11.03 3.10 41.42
CA VAL A 19 -10.28 1.88 41.76
C VAL A 19 -10.91 0.67 41.08
N SER A 20 -10.08 -0.13 40.43
CA SER A 20 -10.48 -1.40 39.81
C SER A 20 -9.39 -2.45 40.00
N GLY A 21 -9.77 -3.72 39.94
CA GLY A 21 -8.86 -4.86 40.09
C GLY A 21 -9.62 -6.16 40.29
N PRO A 22 -8.93 -7.29 40.48
CA PRO A 22 -7.48 -7.42 40.45
C PRO A 22 -6.91 -7.25 39.04
N THR A 23 -5.61 -6.95 38.91
CA THR A 23 -4.91 -6.76 37.63
C THR A 23 -4.92 -8.01 36.73
N SER A 24 -5.20 -9.20 37.26
CA SER A 24 -5.37 -10.43 36.47
C SER A 24 -6.65 -10.43 35.62
N ASN A 25 -7.72 -9.79 36.09
CA ASN A 25 -9.01 -9.64 35.42
C ASN A 25 -9.77 -8.46 36.01
N TYR A 26 -9.50 -7.24 35.51
CA TYR A 26 -10.04 -6.01 36.08
C TYR A 26 -11.57 -6.08 36.27
N GLN A 27 -12.00 -5.77 37.49
CA GLN A 27 -13.38 -5.55 37.90
C GLN A 27 -13.49 -4.18 38.55
N ARG A 28 -14.69 -3.61 38.56
CA ARG A 28 -14.93 -2.33 39.22
C ARG A 28 -15.02 -2.50 40.73
N VAL A 29 -14.27 -1.70 41.48
CA VAL A 29 -14.22 -1.77 42.97
C VAL A 29 -14.70 -0.49 43.61
N MET A 30 -14.20 0.66 43.16
CA MET A 30 -14.71 1.97 43.56
C MET A 30 -15.16 2.72 42.32
N ALA A 31 -16.40 3.19 42.33
CA ALA A 31 -16.92 4.05 41.28
C ALA A 31 -16.07 5.32 41.13
N SER A 32 -16.01 5.88 39.93
CA SER A 32 -15.34 7.15 39.67
C SER A 32 -15.95 8.26 40.54
N GLN A 33 -15.11 8.89 41.36
CA GLN A 33 -15.45 10.02 42.21
C GLN A 33 -15.00 11.30 41.50
N GLY A 34 -15.92 12.23 41.25
CA GLY A 34 -15.66 13.49 40.54
C GLY A 34 -15.27 14.66 41.44
N ASP A 35 -15.12 14.42 42.74
CA ASP A 35 -14.80 15.41 43.77
C ASP A 35 -13.30 15.51 44.07
N LEU A 36 -12.44 14.76 43.36
CA LEU A 36 -10.98 14.75 43.54
C LEU A 36 -10.41 16.16 43.74
N ARG A 37 -10.79 17.09 42.85
CA ARG A 37 -10.30 18.48 42.90
C ARG A 37 -10.69 19.20 44.19
N ASP A 38 -11.93 19.03 44.62
CA ASP A 38 -12.52 19.80 45.71
C ASP A 38 -12.27 19.15 47.08
N ALA A 39 -12.01 17.83 47.11
CA ALA A 39 -11.74 17.05 48.31
C ALA A 39 -10.25 16.84 48.60
N SER A 40 -9.37 17.12 47.64
CA SER A 40 -7.91 17.08 47.83
C SER A 40 -7.42 18.17 48.79
N ILE A 41 -6.49 17.80 49.65
CA ILE A 41 -5.79 18.67 50.59
C ILE A 41 -4.44 19.05 49.98
N ASP A 42 -4.16 20.36 49.87
CA ASP A 42 -2.86 20.88 49.47
C ASP A 42 -1.86 20.75 50.63
N ASN A 43 -0.72 20.11 50.37
CA ASN A 43 0.35 19.91 51.36
C ASN A 43 1.35 21.08 51.43
N GLY A 44 1.23 22.08 50.54
CA GLY A 44 2.05 23.28 50.52
C GLY A 44 3.42 23.11 49.84
N ASP A 45 3.65 21.98 49.18
CA ASP A 45 4.91 21.63 48.49
C ASP A 45 4.70 21.17 47.03
N GLY A 46 3.52 21.45 46.47
CA GLY A 46 3.13 21.00 45.13
C GLY A 46 2.48 19.61 45.11
N THR A 47 2.43 18.90 46.25
CA THR A 47 1.73 17.63 46.37
C THR A 47 0.33 17.79 46.98
N TYR A 48 -0.56 16.86 46.66
CA TYR A 48 -1.93 16.82 47.16
C TYR A 48 -2.25 15.47 47.79
N THR A 49 -3.07 15.48 48.83
CA THR A 49 -3.59 14.26 49.47
C THR A 49 -5.08 14.18 49.25
N TYR A 50 -5.54 13.09 48.64
CA TYR A 50 -6.96 12.75 48.51
C TYR A 50 -7.29 11.57 49.41
N HIS A 51 -8.44 11.62 50.07
CA HIS A 51 -8.95 10.56 50.90
C HIS A 51 -10.33 10.13 50.38
N PHE A 52 -10.48 8.86 50.00
CA PHE A 52 -11.79 8.34 49.62
C PHE A 52 -12.77 8.44 50.79
N THR A 53 -13.94 9.00 50.54
CA THR A 53 -14.99 9.12 51.55
C THR A 53 -15.51 7.75 51.99
N ASP A 54 -15.65 6.83 51.03
CA ASP A 54 -16.12 5.46 51.28
C ASP A 54 -14.95 4.48 51.47
N PRO A 55 -15.05 3.50 52.37
CA PRO A 55 -14.08 2.43 52.48
C PRO A 55 -14.14 1.52 51.24
N ILE A 56 -13.05 0.77 50.99
CA ILE A 56 -13.06 -0.30 49.99
C ILE A 56 -14.19 -1.30 50.33
N PRO A 57 -15.09 -1.63 49.37
CA PRO A 57 -16.21 -2.52 49.64
C PRO A 57 -15.77 -3.97 49.89
N ALA A 58 -16.64 -4.78 50.47
CA ALA A 58 -16.37 -6.20 50.69
C ALA A 58 -16.50 -7.06 49.41
N THR A 59 -17.22 -6.55 48.40
CA THR A 59 -17.54 -7.24 47.16
C THR A 59 -17.33 -6.34 45.94
N TYR A 60 -17.16 -6.92 44.76
CA TYR A 60 -17.06 -6.16 43.51
C TYR A 60 -18.36 -5.41 43.21
N LEU A 61 -18.23 -4.22 42.65
CA LEU A 61 -19.36 -3.41 42.19
C LEU A 61 -19.89 -3.92 40.84
N PRO A 62 -21.13 -3.55 40.48
CA PRO A 62 -21.62 -3.70 39.11
C PRO A 62 -20.65 -3.07 38.10
N PRO A 63 -20.34 -3.75 36.97
CA PRO A 63 -19.61 -3.15 35.88
C PRO A 63 -20.39 -1.96 35.25
N LEU A 64 -19.79 -1.27 34.28
CA LEU A 64 -20.47 -0.15 33.64
C LEU A 64 -21.62 -0.64 32.76
N ASN A 65 -22.79 0.01 32.89
CA ASN A 65 -24.03 -0.30 32.16
C ASN A 65 -24.49 -1.76 32.27
N ASP A 66 -24.17 -2.38 33.40
CA ASP A 66 -24.42 -3.79 33.70
C ASP A 66 -25.86 -4.27 33.40
N THR A 67 -25.97 -5.39 32.68
CA THR A 67 -27.21 -6.09 32.40
C THR A 67 -27.04 -7.60 32.62
N ALA A 68 -28.10 -8.39 32.41
CA ALA A 68 -28.00 -9.85 32.50
C ALA A 68 -27.33 -10.51 31.28
N SER A 69 -26.75 -9.74 30.36
CA SER A 69 -26.15 -10.25 29.12
C SER A 69 -24.80 -10.91 29.35
N PHE A 70 -24.08 -10.47 30.39
CA PHE A 70 -22.82 -11.05 30.82
C PHE A 70 -22.92 -11.48 32.29
N GLY A 71 -22.09 -12.43 32.69
CA GLY A 71 -22.06 -12.88 34.08
C GLY A 71 -20.79 -13.62 34.44
N ALA A 72 -20.87 -14.50 35.45
CA ALA A 72 -19.70 -15.22 35.96
C ALA A 72 -18.98 -16.09 34.90
N SER A 73 -19.72 -16.66 33.95
CA SER A 73 -19.16 -17.38 32.78
C SER A 73 -18.32 -16.48 31.87
N ASP A 74 -18.63 -15.20 31.87
CA ASP A 74 -17.96 -14.12 31.14
C ASP A 74 -17.00 -13.37 32.07
N GLY A 75 -16.59 -14.00 33.17
CA GLY A 75 -15.64 -13.50 34.16
C GLY A 75 -15.99 -12.16 34.78
N GLU A 76 -17.26 -11.79 34.80
CA GLU A 76 -17.79 -10.75 35.67
C GLU A 76 -17.88 -11.30 37.10
N LEU A 77 -17.40 -10.51 38.07
CA LEU A 77 -17.36 -10.91 39.47
C LEU A 77 -18.28 -10.07 40.37
N GLN A 78 -19.25 -9.34 39.81
CA GLN A 78 -20.19 -8.52 40.57
C GLN A 78 -20.76 -9.27 41.79
N GLY A 79 -20.72 -8.62 42.96
CA GLY A 79 -21.27 -9.17 44.20
C GLY A 79 -20.45 -10.31 44.83
N GLN A 80 -19.41 -10.80 44.16
CA GLN A 80 -18.45 -11.74 44.75
C GLN A 80 -17.48 -11.01 45.67
N PRO A 81 -16.92 -11.69 46.70
CA PRO A 81 -15.88 -11.11 47.55
C PRO A 81 -14.67 -10.64 46.75
N LEU A 82 -14.08 -9.51 47.16
CA LEU A 82 -12.80 -9.06 46.61
C LEU A 82 -11.72 -10.12 46.85
N GLN A 83 -10.92 -10.40 45.82
CA GLN A 83 -9.86 -11.42 45.87
C GLN A 83 -8.54 -10.79 46.32
N ASP A 84 -7.71 -11.54 47.05
CA ASP A 84 -6.32 -11.16 47.33
C ASP A 84 -5.58 -10.93 46.00
N GLY A 85 -4.90 -9.80 45.85
CA GLY A 85 -4.17 -9.50 44.61
C GLY A 85 -3.72 -8.06 44.49
N THR A 86 -3.29 -7.70 43.28
CA THR A 86 -2.91 -6.32 42.91
C THR A 86 -4.12 -5.59 42.37
N TYR A 87 -4.37 -4.38 42.85
CA TYR A 87 -5.46 -3.48 42.42
C TYR A 87 -4.85 -2.15 41.99
N THR A 88 -5.59 -1.40 41.18
CA THR A 88 -5.08 -0.16 40.59
C THR A 88 -6.01 0.99 40.93
N VAL A 89 -5.43 2.06 41.46
CA VAL A 89 -6.08 3.38 41.54
C VAL A 89 -5.67 4.20 40.32
N GLY A 90 -6.62 4.89 39.71
CA GLY A 90 -6.37 5.80 38.59
C GLY A 90 -6.95 7.17 38.82
N ILE A 91 -6.22 8.18 38.35
CA ILE A 91 -6.60 9.58 38.38
C ILE A 91 -6.65 10.09 36.94
N GLU A 92 -7.70 10.86 36.65
CA GLU A 92 -7.81 11.66 35.44
C GLU A 92 -8.10 13.12 35.80
N ILE A 93 -7.30 14.04 35.28
CA ILE A 93 -7.45 15.48 35.47
C ILE A 93 -7.49 16.19 34.12
N ARG A 94 -8.18 17.33 34.08
CA ARG A 94 -8.27 18.17 32.89
C ARG A 94 -8.19 19.65 33.23
N LYS A 95 -7.45 20.39 32.41
CA LYS A 95 -7.47 21.84 32.34
C LYS A 95 -7.98 22.27 30.97
N ASP A 96 -8.95 23.18 30.96
CA ASP A 96 -9.49 23.78 29.74
C ASP A 96 -8.76 25.10 29.50
N TYR A 97 -8.30 25.36 28.29
CA TYR A 97 -7.62 26.61 27.90
C TYR A 97 -8.16 27.12 26.57
N MET A 98 -7.93 28.40 26.27
CA MET A 98 -8.47 29.06 25.08
C MET A 98 -7.34 29.54 24.17
N ILE A 99 -7.42 29.23 22.89
CA ILE A 99 -6.58 29.82 21.84
C ILE A 99 -7.52 30.42 20.80
N GLU A 100 -7.37 31.72 20.51
CA GLU A 100 -8.19 32.43 19.51
C GLU A 100 -9.72 32.28 19.66
N GLY A 101 -10.19 32.10 20.90
CA GLY A 101 -11.62 31.93 21.18
C GLY A 101 -12.15 30.50 21.00
N VAL A 102 -11.26 29.54 20.67
CA VAL A 102 -11.55 28.10 20.66
C VAL A 102 -11.06 27.47 21.97
N SER A 103 -11.87 26.60 22.58
CA SER A 103 -11.52 25.88 23.80
C SER A 103 -10.79 24.58 23.46
N PHE A 104 -9.66 24.37 24.10
CA PHE A 104 -8.84 23.17 24.05
C PHE A 104 -8.77 22.54 25.44
N ARG A 105 -8.41 21.26 25.49
CA ARG A 105 -8.29 20.47 26.71
C ARG A 105 -6.87 19.97 26.83
N ASP A 106 -6.30 20.13 28.01
CA ASP A 106 -5.04 19.52 28.41
C ASP A 106 -5.34 18.51 29.52
N VAL A 107 -4.73 17.33 29.44
CA VAL A 107 -5.09 16.20 30.30
C VAL A 107 -3.90 15.48 30.89
N GLY A 108 -4.06 15.15 32.17
CA GLY A 108 -3.15 14.29 32.91
C GLY A 108 -3.90 13.03 33.33
N ASN A 109 -3.34 11.87 33.03
CA ASN A 109 -3.78 10.61 33.61
C ASN A 109 -2.60 9.94 34.30
N THR A 110 -2.87 9.25 35.39
CA THR A 110 -1.87 8.40 36.03
C THR A 110 -2.55 7.29 36.81
N THR A 111 -1.82 6.20 37.00
CA THR A 111 -2.29 5.03 37.75
C THR A 111 -1.22 4.56 38.72
N MET A 112 -1.65 3.95 39.83
CA MET A 112 -0.75 3.30 40.77
C MET A 112 -1.36 1.98 41.24
N ASP A 113 -0.53 0.95 41.26
CA ASP A 113 -0.89 -0.37 41.75
C ASP A 113 -0.66 -0.48 43.28
N PHE A 114 -1.53 -1.20 43.95
CA PHE A 114 -1.43 -1.49 45.38
C PHE A 114 -1.91 -2.91 45.72
N LEU A 115 -1.48 -3.43 46.86
CA LEU A 115 -1.83 -4.76 47.35
C LEU A 115 -3.13 -4.73 48.13
N PHE A 116 -4.00 -5.69 47.87
CA PHE A 116 -5.22 -5.93 48.64
C PHE A 116 -5.22 -7.30 49.29
N GLY A 117 -5.80 -7.37 50.49
CA GLY A 117 -5.92 -8.61 51.25
C GLY A 117 -4.57 -9.14 51.74
N ASN A 118 -4.31 -10.44 51.56
CA ASN A 118 -3.04 -11.06 51.96
C ASN A 118 -1.96 -11.05 50.87
N ALA A 119 -2.19 -10.38 49.73
CA ALA A 119 -1.20 -10.26 48.68
C ALA A 119 0.05 -9.53 49.17
N ASN A 120 1.23 -9.99 48.75
CA ASN A 120 2.52 -9.47 49.18
C ASN A 120 3.47 -9.11 48.01
N VAL A 121 3.00 -9.28 46.76
CA VAL A 121 3.75 -8.98 45.53
C VAL A 121 2.84 -8.23 44.57
N ILE A 122 3.34 -7.11 44.04
CA ILE A 122 2.66 -6.36 42.98
C ILE A 122 2.87 -7.10 41.67
N GLU A 123 1.78 -7.45 41.00
CA GLU A 123 1.76 -8.08 39.68
C GLU A 123 1.34 -7.04 38.64
N SER A 124 2.29 -6.66 37.78
CA SER A 124 2.03 -5.75 36.66
C SER A 124 1.00 -6.34 35.69
N ARG A 125 0.20 -5.48 35.05
CA ARG A 125 -0.61 -5.86 33.88
C ARG A 125 -0.37 -4.96 32.68
N GLU A 126 0.59 -5.35 31.84
CA GLU A 126 0.97 -4.64 30.61
C GLU A 126 0.98 -5.61 29.42
N VAL A 127 -0.20 -5.86 28.83
CA VAL A 127 -0.39 -6.75 27.67
C VAL A 127 -0.17 -6.03 26.33
N VAL A 128 -0.32 -4.71 26.34
CA VAL A 128 -0.06 -3.80 25.21
C VAL A 128 0.60 -2.53 25.75
N SER A 129 1.36 -1.83 24.90
CA SER A 129 1.98 -0.54 25.26
C SER A 129 1.28 0.61 24.51
N LYS A 130 1.24 1.81 25.11
CA LYS A 130 0.74 3.02 24.44
C LYS A 130 1.56 3.36 23.19
N ALA A 131 2.88 3.11 23.24
CA ALA A 131 3.77 3.35 22.11
C ALA A 131 3.36 2.56 20.86
N ASN A 132 2.94 1.31 21.02
CA ASN A 132 2.45 0.49 19.92
C ASN A 132 1.15 1.05 19.32
N CYS A 133 0.23 1.55 20.15
CA CYS A 133 -0.98 2.24 19.67
C CYS A 133 -0.65 3.54 18.91
N ASN A 134 0.27 4.34 19.46
CA ASN A 134 0.66 5.64 18.91
C ASN A 134 1.51 5.52 17.64
N SER A 135 1.98 4.33 17.28
CA SER A 135 2.58 4.07 15.96
C SER A 135 1.62 4.42 14.81
N CYS A 136 0.31 4.25 15.02
CA CYS A 136 -0.76 4.68 14.12
C CYS A 136 -1.46 5.95 14.62
N HIS A 137 -1.78 5.98 15.91
CA HIS A 137 -2.65 6.99 16.48
C HIS A 137 -2.00 8.35 16.73
N GLN A 138 -0.66 8.42 16.67
CA GLN A 138 0.20 9.55 17.03
C GLN A 138 0.05 9.95 18.50
N ASP A 139 -1.14 10.38 18.90
CA ASP A 139 -1.52 10.60 20.29
C ASP A 139 -2.92 10.05 20.59
N LEU A 140 -2.97 8.81 21.10
CA LEU A 140 -4.19 8.15 21.54
C LEU A 140 -4.91 8.98 22.60
N SER A 141 -6.14 9.43 22.27
CA SER A 141 -6.93 10.29 23.15
C SER A 141 -8.43 10.04 23.01
N ALA A 142 -9.07 9.57 24.08
CA ALA A 142 -10.47 9.15 24.07
C ALA A 142 -11.36 9.98 24.99
N HIS A 143 -12.68 9.82 24.80
CA HIS A 143 -13.74 10.45 25.60
C HIS A 143 -13.68 11.98 25.63
N GLY A 144 -13.48 12.60 24.46
CA GLY A 144 -13.37 14.05 24.33
C GLY A 144 -12.10 14.58 24.98
N GLU A 145 -10.98 13.91 24.67
CA GLU A 145 -9.63 14.22 25.16
C GLU A 145 -9.51 14.16 26.68
N ASN A 146 -10.18 13.22 27.36
CA ASN A 146 -10.04 13.06 28.81
C ASN A 146 -9.09 11.92 29.21
N ARG A 147 -8.85 10.98 28.29
CA ARG A 147 -8.21 9.70 28.60
C ARG A 147 -7.18 9.33 27.56
N THR A 148 -5.92 9.21 27.97
CA THR A 148 -4.78 8.96 27.08
C THR A 148 -3.93 7.77 27.49
N GLU A 149 -4.07 7.28 28.74
CA GLU A 149 -3.28 6.16 29.26
C GLU A 149 -4.06 4.84 29.28
N ILE A 150 -3.44 3.78 28.75
CA ILE A 150 -4.05 2.45 28.61
C ILE A 150 -4.53 1.90 29.96
N THR A 151 -3.70 2.02 31.00
CA THR A 151 -4.04 1.53 32.34
C THR A 151 -5.28 2.23 32.91
N ASN A 152 -5.51 3.51 32.57
CA ASN A 152 -6.70 4.23 32.98
C ASN A 152 -7.96 3.71 32.25
N CYS A 153 -7.84 3.34 30.96
CA CYS A 153 -8.93 2.70 30.21
C CYS A 153 -9.40 1.40 30.87
N LEU A 154 -8.46 0.58 31.35
CA LEU A 154 -8.72 -0.72 31.98
C LEU A 154 -9.55 -0.62 33.28
N LEU A 155 -9.55 0.55 33.93
CA LEU A 155 -10.33 0.75 35.15
C LEU A 155 -11.84 0.83 34.89
N CYS A 156 -12.24 1.19 33.67
CA CYS A 156 -13.63 1.28 33.24
C CYS A 156 -14.03 0.19 32.25
N HIS A 157 -13.17 -0.14 31.30
CA HIS A 157 -13.38 -1.17 30.29
C HIS A 157 -13.07 -2.58 30.84
N THR A 158 -13.75 -2.93 31.93
CA THR A 158 -13.58 -4.15 32.71
C THR A 158 -14.34 -5.33 32.12
N ALA A 159 -14.11 -6.54 32.65
CA ALA A 159 -14.99 -7.67 32.38
C ALA A 159 -16.44 -7.35 32.79
N GLY A 160 -17.40 -7.80 31.99
CA GLY A 160 -18.83 -7.53 32.18
C GLY A 160 -19.27 -6.10 31.86
N SER A 161 -18.36 -5.16 31.54
CA SER A 161 -18.79 -3.81 31.15
C SER A 161 -19.46 -3.84 29.79
N GLU A 162 -20.57 -3.11 29.69
CA GLU A 162 -21.43 -3.04 28.52
C GLU A 162 -21.54 -1.63 27.95
N ASP A 163 -21.90 -1.54 26.68
CA ASP A 163 -22.36 -0.30 26.08
C ASP A 163 -23.65 0.17 26.76
N ARG A 164 -23.97 1.46 26.63
CA ARG A 164 -25.11 2.08 27.31
C ARG A 164 -26.46 1.50 26.86
N ASN A 165 -26.51 0.81 25.73
CA ASN A 165 -27.71 0.16 25.19
C ASN A 165 -28.95 1.07 25.21
N VAL A 166 -28.85 2.20 24.49
CA VAL A 166 -29.92 3.19 24.44
C VAL A 166 -30.89 2.83 23.31
N ALA A 167 -32.09 2.35 23.63
CA ALA A 167 -33.08 1.93 22.62
C ALA A 167 -33.41 2.99 21.55
N SER A 168 -33.34 4.28 21.90
CA SER A 168 -33.57 5.39 20.97
C SER A 168 -32.38 5.70 20.04
N ALA A 169 -31.23 5.04 20.22
CA ALA A 169 -30.03 5.21 19.40
C ALA A 169 -29.64 3.84 18.82
N ALA A 170 -29.42 3.78 17.50
CA ALA A 170 -29.09 2.53 16.78
C ALA A 170 -30.09 1.36 16.98
N GLY A 171 -31.29 1.59 17.54
CA GLY A 171 -32.25 0.52 17.88
C GLY A 171 -31.90 -0.25 19.16
N GLY A 172 -30.92 0.23 19.94
CA GLY A 172 -30.32 -0.48 21.06
C GLY A 172 -29.11 -1.31 20.64
N THR A 173 -28.26 -1.61 21.63
CA THR A 173 -27.03 -2.41 21.51
C THR A 173 -27.00 -3.50 22.60
N PRO A 174 -28.06 -4.32 22.72
CA PRO A 174 -28.17 -5.30 23.80
C PRO A 174 -27.04 -6.34 23.72
N GLY A 175 -26.42 -6.63 24.86
CA GLY A 175 -25.33 -7.61 24.95
C GLY A 175 -24.05 -7.18 24.24
N LEU A 176 -23.85 -5.88 24.01
CA LEU A 176 -22.61 -5.34 23.49
C LEU A 176 -21.63 -5.06 24.63
N THR A 177 -20.61 -5.88 24.78
CA THR A 177 -19.55 -5.62 25.76
C THR A 177 -18.60 -4.51 25.30
N ILE A 178 -18.13 -3.72 26.27
CA ILE A 178 -17.03 -2.77 26.13
C ILE A 178 -15.80 -3.22 26.94
N ASP A 179 -15.68 -4.51 27.30
CA ASP A 179 -14.43 -5.09 27.83
C ASP A 179 -13.28 -4.72 26.88
N PHE A 180 -12.21 -4.14 27.41
CA PHE A 180 -11.12 -3.55 26.62
C PHE A 180 -10.61 -4.50 25.54
N ARG A 181 -10.40 -5.77 25.87
CA ARG A 181 -9.84 -6.74 24.90
C ARG A 181 -10.81 -7.06 23.76
N VAL A 182 -12.12 -7.10 24.05
CA VAL A 182 -13.14 -7.41 23.05
C VAL A 182 -13.37 -6.20 22.17
N MET A 183 -13.54 -5.04 22.81
CA MET A 183 -13.85 -3.79 22.14
C MET A 183 -12.76 -3.40 21.16
N ILE A 184 -11.50 -3.41 21.60
CA ILE A 184 -10.36 -2.99 20.78
C ILE A 184 -10.16 -3.94 19.59
N HIS A 185 -10.22 -5.25 19.79
CA HIS A 185 -10.13 -6.19 18.67
C HIS A 185 -11.27 -6.01 17.65
N LYS A 186 -12.53 -5.89 18.12
CA LYS A 186 -13.67 -5.68 17.22
C LYS A 186 -13.57 -4.36 16.43
N ILE A 187 -13.11 -3.27 17.06
CA ILE A 187 -12.88 -2.00 16.36
C ILE A 187 -11.90 -2.19 15.21
N HIS A 188 -10.75 -2.85 15.46
CA HIS A 188 -9.70 -2.98 14.45
C HIS A 188 -9.97 -4.09 13.42
N ASN A 189 -10.76 -5.11 13.76
CA ASN A 189 -11.19 -6.10 12.78
C ASN A 189 -12.33 -5.58 11.89
N GLY A 190 -13.20 -4.71 12.43
CA GLY A 190 -14.14 -3.85 11.68
C GLY A 190 -14.83 -4.54 10.50
N ILE A 191 -14.53 -4.09 9.28
CA ILE A 191 -15.10 -4.60 8.02
C ILE A 191 -14.83 -6.10 7.76
N HIS A 192 -13.88 -6.69 8.47
CA HIS A 192 -13.52 -8.11 8.36
C HIS A 192 -14.21 -9.00 9.39
N LEU A 193 -15.05 -8.44 10.28
CA LEU A 193 -15.83 -9.24 11.22
C LEU A 193 -16.83 -10.13 10.47
N PRO A 194 -16.89 -11.44 10.77
CA PRO A 194 -17.92 -12.33 10.22
C PRO A 194 -19.34 -11.78 10.37
N SER A 195 -19.69 -11.28 11.56
CA SER A 195 -21.02 -10.73 11.83
C SER A 195 -21.38 -9.53 10.94
N VAL A 196 -20.42 -8.61 10.70
CA VAL A 196 -20.58 -7.46 9.80
C VAL A 196 -20.82 -7.90 8.35
N ASN A 197 -20.23 -9.04 7.96
CA ASN A 197 -20.37 -9.61 6.62
C ASN A 197 -21.56 -10.57 6.46
N GLY A 198 -22.40 -10.74 7.49
CA GLY A 198 -23.54 -11.66 7.43
C GLY A 198 -23.14 -13.14 7.50
N VAL A 199 -22.04 -13.43 8.20
CA VAL A 199 -21.57 -14.79 8.48
C VAL A 199 -21.76 -15.11 9.96
N ALA A 200 -22.34 -16.27 10.26
CA ALA A 200 -22.59 -16.77 11.61
C ALA A 200 -22.46 -18.30 11.69
N THR A 201 -22.92 -18.90 12.79
CA THR A 201 -22.99 -20.37 12.97
C THR A 201 -24.45 -20.86 13.04
N ASN A 202 -24.76 -21.93 12.31
CA ASN A 202 -26.07 -22.60 12.37
C ASN A 202 -26.20 -23.44 13.66
N SER A 203 -27.42 -23.83 14.01
CA SER A 203 -27.69 -24.66 15.21
C SER A 203 -27.02 -26.05 15.20
N ASN A 204 -26.63 -26.56 14.03
CA ASN A 204 -25.87 -27.80 13.87
C ASN A 204 -24.35 -27.59 13.92
N GLY A 205 -23.89 -26.35 14.08
CA GLY A 205 -22.49 -25.98 14.13
C GLY A 205 -21.84 -25.61 12.80
N SER A 206 -22.52 -25.78 11.66
CA SER A 206 -21.94 -25.41 10.36
C SER A 206 -22.01 -23.90 10.13
N ARG A 207 -21.00 -23.34 9.44
CA ARG A 207 -21.00 -21.93 9.05
C ARG A 207 -22.26 -21.54 8.25
N ASN A 208 -22.78 -20.35 8.51
CA ASN A 208 -23.97 -19.76 7.89
C ASN A 208 -23.58 -18.49 7.13
N TYR A 209 -23.51 -18.57 5.80
CA TYR A 209 -23.20 -17.43 4.92
C TYR A 209 -24.42 -16.58 4.54
N ALA A 210 -25.60 -16.89 5.10
CA ALA A 210 -26.85 -16.19 4.84
C ALA A 210 -27.41 -15.54 6.12
N ALA A 211 -26.55 -15.28 7.11
CA ALA A 211 -26.96 -14.55 8.30
C ALA A 211 -27.24 -13.07 7.93
N THR A 212 -28.06 -12.41 8.72
CA THR A 212 -28.28 -10.97 8.55
C THR A 212 -27.04 -10.22 9.02
N PRO A 213 -26.42 -9.36 8.19
CA PRO A 213 -25.31 -8.51 8.61
C PRO A 213 -25.64 -7.72 9.87
N ALA A 214 -24.74 -7.78 10.85
CA ALA A 214 -24.85 -7.08 12.12
C ALA A 214 -23.71 -6.05 12.23
N PRO A 215 -24.00 -4.74 12.11
CA PRO A 215 -22.97 -3.72 12.20
C PRO A 215 -22.44 -3.61 13.64
N TYR A 216 -21.15 -3.30 13.78
CA TYR A 216 -20.52 -3.10 15.08
C TYR A 216 -20.59 -1.62 15.49
N ARG A 217 -21.57 -1.29 16.35
CA ARG A 217 -21.92 0.08 16.75
C ARG A 217 -21.90 0.26 18.26
N ILE A 218 -21.27 1.32 18.75
CA ILE A 218 -21.24 1.70 20.17
C ILE A 218 -21.97 3.04 20.36
N VAL A 219 -22.82 3.13 21.39
CA VAL A 219 -23.55 4.37 21.72
C VAL A 219 -22.79 5.20 22.75
N GLY A 220 -22.18 6.28 22.28
CA GLY A 220 -21.37 7.21 23.08
C GLY A 220 -22.15 8.30 23.81
N PHE A 221 -21.40 9.31 24.25
CA PHE A 221 -21.90 10.47 24.98
C PHE A 221 -22.91 11.26 24.14
N GLY A 222 -23.99 11.77 24.78
CA GLY A 222 -25.04 12.50 24.05
C GLY A 222 -25.86 11.63 23.09
N ASN A 223 -25.81 10.30 23.23
CA ASN A 223 -26.43 9.32 22.34
C ASN A 223 -25.83 9.31 20.92
N SER A 224 -24.57 9.72 20.75
CA SER A 224 -23.85 9.58 19.48
C SER A 224 -23.66 8.10 19.13
N VAL A 225 -23.91 7.72 17.88
CA VAL A 225 -23.64 6.36 17.41
C VAL A 225 -22.28 6.35 16.70
N HIS A 226 -21.36 5.52 17.19
CA HIS A 226 -20.08 5.26 16.54
C HIS A 226 -20.18 3.92 15.83
N ASP A 227 -20.16 3.92 14.49
CA ASP A 227 -20.16 2.72 13.66
C ASP A 227 -18.73 2.39 13.22
N PHE A 228 -18.24 1.23 13.65
CA PHE A 228 -16.89 0.76 13.34
C PHE A 228 -16.89 -0.31 12.24
N SER A 229 -18.03 -0.57 11.60
CA SER A 229 -18.18 -1.62 10.58
C SER A 229 -17.36 -1.36 9.31
N GLU A 230 -16.92 -0.13 9.08
CA GLU A 230 -16.09 0.26 7.93
C GLU A 230 -14.60 0.40 8.27
N VAL A 231 -14.23 0.22 9.55
CA VAL A 231 -12.81 0.28 9.94
C VAL A 231 -12.08 -0.89 9.27
N ALA A 232 -11.00 -0.55 8.56
CA ALA A 232 -10.06 -1.50 7.99
C ALA A 232 -8.69 -1.30 8.64
N PHE A 233 -8.11 -2.37 9.17
CA PHE A 233 -6.79 -2.30 9.81
C PHE A 233 -5.72 -2.00 8.76
N PRO A 234 -4.93 -0.91 8.89
CA PRO A 234 -4.11 -0.40 7.79
C PRO A 234 -2.78 -1.15 7.63
N VAL A 235 -2.75 -2.46 7.84
CA VAL A 235 -1.50 -3.25 7.89
C VAL A 235 -1.44 -4.24 6.74
N TRP A 236 -0.47 -4.06 5.86
CA TRP A 236 -0.11 -5.06 4.86
C TRP A 236 0.61 -6.25 5.49
N PRO A 237 0.48 -7.45 4.92
CA PRO A 237 -0.20 -7.76 3.65
C PRO A 237 -1.73 -7.87 3.75
N ASN A 238 -2.29 -8.06 4.95
CA ASN A 238 -3.71 -8.35 5.17
C ASN A 238 -4.67 -7.27 4.64
N LEU A 239 -4.24 -6.00 4.62
CA LEU A 239 -4.99 -4.91 3.99
C LEU A 239 -5.32 -5.17 2.51
N SER A 240 -4.54 -6.01 1.80
CA SER A 240 -4.74 -6.28 0.37
C SER A 240 -4.81 -7.76 0.00
N PHE A 241 -4.34 -8.66 0.85
CA PHE A 241 -4.29 -10.09 0.57
C PHE A 241 -4.84 -10.89 1.74
N PRO A 242 -5.76 -11.82 1.51
CA PRO A 242 -6.26 -12.70 2.56
C PRO A 242 -5.16 -13.67 3.02
N MET A 243 -5.25 -14.10 4.27
CA MET A 243 -4.52 -15.25 4.79
C MET A 243 -4.76 -16.52 3.94
N PRO A 244 -3.92 -17.58 4.09
CA PRO A 244 -4.10 -18.86 3.37
C PRO A 244 -5.50 -19.45 3.47
N ARG A 245 -5.90 -20.18 2.42
CA ARG A 245 -7.17 -20.89 2.34
C ARG A 245 -7.19 -22.07 3.29
N ASP A 246 -8.27 -22.15 4.06
CA ASP A 246 -8.57 -23.30 4.91
C ASP A 246 -9.18 -24.43 4.07
N THR A 247 -9.05 -25.67 4.56
CA THR A 247 -9.49 -26.88 3.86
C THR A 247 -10.94 -26.80 3.35
N GLY A 248 -11.17 -26.92 2.05
CA GLY A 248 -12.52 -26.99 1.51
C GLY A 248 -13.10 -25.63 1.11
N TYR A 249 -12.31 -24.55 1.19
CA TYR A 249 -12.58 -23.30 0.49
C TYR A 249 -12.95 -23.55 -0.99
N GLY A 250 -12.24 -24.47 -1.67
CA GLY A 250 -12.51 -24.81 -3.07
C GLY A 250 -13.92 -25.38 -3.33
N ASN A 251 -14.62 -25.85 -2.29
CA ASN A 251 -15.98 -26.38 -2.40
C ASN A 251 -17.08 -25.31 -2.21
N LEU A 252 -16.72 -24.10 -1.79
CA LEU A 252 -17.67 -23.01 -1.54
C LEU A 252 -18.18 -22.39 -2.84
N MET A 253 -19.39 -21.83 -2.79
CA MET A 253 -19.93 -21.03 -3.90
C MET A 253 -19.13 -19.73 -4.08
N PRO A 254 -19.10 -19.12 -5.28
CA PRO A 254 -18.30 -17.91 -5.53
C PRO A 254 -18.60 -16.72 -4.59
N ASN A 255 -19.85 -16.56 -4.17
CA ASN A 255 -20.22 -15.52 -3.20
C ASN A 255 -19.67 -15.82 -1.80
N GLU A 256 -19.73 -17.08 -1.35
CA GLU A 256 -19.19 -17.53 -0.07
C GLU A 256 -17.66 -17.39 -0.05
N GLN A 257 -16.99 -17.77 -1.15
CA GLN A 257 -15.57 -17.52 -1.36
C GLN A 257 -15.21 -16.02 -1.22
N GLY A 258 -16.07 -15.14 -1.75
CA GLY A 258 -15.94 -13.69 -1.58
C GLY A 258 -15.95 -13.27 -0.11
N LEU A 259 -16.91 -13.76 0.67
CA LEU A 259 -17.00 -13.48 2.12
C LEU A 259 -15.78 -14.05 2.87
N GLU A 260 -15.36 -15.26 2.57
CA GLU A 260 -14.15 -15.87 3.15
C GLU A 260 -12.87 -15.06 2.84
N ASN A 261 -12.77 -14.48 1.64
CA ASN A 261 -11.64 -13.60 1.33
C ASN A 261 -11.68 -12.31 2.16
N ILE A 262 -12.86 -11.72 2.35
CA ILE A 262 -13.00 -10.51 3.18
C ILE A 262 -12.63 -10.80 4.64
N MET A 263 -13.15 -11.87 5.24
CA MET A 263 -12.88 -12.19 6.64
C MET A 263 -11.41 -12.55 6.89
N ARG A 264 -10.76 -13.24 5.94
CA ARG A 264 -9.34 -13.62 6.04
C ARG A 264 -8.36 -12.46 5.79
N MET A 265 -8.86 -11.28 5.44
CA MET A 265 -8.09 -10.02 5.42
C MET A 265 -8.14 -9.29 6.77
N GLY A 266 -8.78 -9.87 7.79
CA GLY A 266 -8.81 -9.33 9.15
C GLY A 266 -7.44 -9.15 9.80
N ALA A 267 -7.42 -8.52 10.97
CA ALA A 267 -6.20 -8.18 11.68
C ALA A 267 -5.49 -9.44 12.21
N THR A 268 -4.36 -9.81 11.61
CA THR A 268 -3.53 -10.95 12.08
C THR A 268 -2.11 -10.55 12.46
N ASP A 269 -1.72 -9.30 12.25
CA ASP A 269 -0.41 -8.79 12.66
C ASP A 269 -0.42 -8.34 14.14
N CYS A 270 -0.46 -9.34 15.02
CA CYS A 270 -0.64 -9.16 16.45
C CYS A 270 0.44 -8.25 17.09
N ALA A 271 1.66 -8.28 16.55
CA ALA A 271 2.80 -7.51 17.05
C ALA A 271 2.55 -6.00 17.01
N LYS A 272 1.74 -5.49 16.07
CA LYS A 272 1.40 -4.06 15.99
C LYS A 272 0.74 -3.50 17.26
N CYS A 273 0.14 -4.34 18.09
CA CYS A 273 -0.37 -3.95 19.41
C CYS A 273 0.39 -4.62 20.55
N HIS A 274 0.65 -5.92 20.42
CA HIS A 274 1.26 -6.74 21.46
C HIS A 274 2.80 -6.66 21.50
N GLY A 275 3.40 -5.88 20.61
CA GLY A 275 4.85 -5.72 20.46
C GLY A 275 5.54 -7.01 20.03
N ASP A 276 6.86 -7.04 20.21
CA ASP A 276 7.71 -8.20 19.96
C ASP A 276 8.11 -8.82 21.31
N PRO A 277 7.29 -9.69 21.94
CA PRO A 277 7.48 -10.05 23.34
C PRO A 277 8.68 -10.98 23.55
N ASP A 278 9.24 -11.53 22.47
CA ASP A 278 10.49 -12.28 22.46
C ASP A 278 11.74 -11.37 22.31
N GLY A 279 11.52 -10.07 22.11
CA GLY A 279 12.56 -9.05 21.92
C GLY A 279 13.26 -9.10 20.56
N SER A 280 12.75 -9.86 19.59
CA SER A 280 13.41 -10.08 18.30
C SER A 280 13.09 -9.03 17.24
N GLY A 281 12.04 -8.22 17.44
CA GLY A 281 11.59 -7.20 16.50
C GLY A 281 11.75 -5.76 16.99
N PRO A 282 11.37 -4.78 16.14
CA PRO A 282 11.60 -3.36 16.37
C PRO A 282 10.56 -2.69 17.28
N LEU A 283 9.46 -3.37 17.62
CA LEU A 283 8.36 -2.80 18.39
C LEU A 283 8.61 -2.97 19.90
N PRO A 284 8.27 -1.95 20.72
CA PRO A 284 8.31 -2.06 22.17
C PRO A 284 7.57 -3.31 22.68
N ALA A 285 8.29 -4.15 23.41
CA ALA A 285 7.77 -5.37 24.03
C ALA A 285 7.05 -5.03 25.35
N PRO A 286 5.71 -5.15 25.44
CA PRO A 286 4.98 -5.04 26.69
C PRO A 286 5.40 -6.17 27.63
N ALA A 287 5.48 -5.90 28.95
CA ALA A 287 5.96 -6.89 29.91
C ALA A 287 5.18 -8.23 29.89
N GLN A 288 3.94 -8.22 29.41
CA GLN A 288 3.07 -9.39 29.29
C GLN A 288 2.48 -9.54 27.88
N GLY A 289 3.16 -9.05 26.84
CA GLY A 289 2.69 -9.14 25.45
C GLY A 289 2.38 -10.58 24.99
N ARG A 290 3.11 -11.58 25.50
CA ARG A 290 2.87 -13.01 25.22
C ARG A 290 1.49 -13.53 25.62
N ASN A 291 0.76 -12.83 26.49
CA ASN A 291 -0.59 -13.22 26.89
C ASN A 291 -1.56 -13.30 25.69
N ALA A 292 -1.27 -12.61 24.58
CA ALA A 292 -2.03 -12.73 23.34
C ALA A 292 -2.01 -14.15 22.74
N TYR A 293 -0.96 -14.92 23.02
CA TYR A 293 -0.74 -16.26 22.47
C TYR A 293 -0.84 -17.35 23.54
N ASP A 294 -0.32 -17.07 24.74
CA ASP A 294 -0.16 -18.09 25.79
C ASP A 294 -1.46 -18.28 26.61
N ASN A 295 -2.40 -17.33 26.53
CA ASN A 295 -3.64 -17.33 27.31
C ASN A 295 -4.89 -17.14 26.41
N PRO A 296 -5.18 -18.09 25.50
CA PRO A 296 -6.37 -18.02 24.66
C PRO A 296 -7.64 -18.04 25.51
N SER A 297 -8.63 -17.23 25.15
CA SER A 297 -9.92 -17.15 25.85
C SER A 297 -11.05 -16.90 24.86
N ARG A 298 -12.26 -17.39 25.17
CA ARG A 298 -13.44 -17.21 24.32
C ARG A 298 -13.71 -15.74 23.99
N ARG A 299 -13.50 -14.85 24.97
CA ARG A 299 -13.69 -13.40 24.79
C ARG A 299 -12.66 -12.78 23.85
N ALA A 300 -11.38 -13.14 23.97
CA ALA A 300 -10.35 -12.62 23.06
C ALA A 300 -10.51 -13.21 21.65
N CYS A 301 -10.64 -14.53 21.50
CA CYS A 301 -10.75 -15.17 20.18
C CYS A 301 -12.06 -14.79 19.48
N GLY A 302 -13.18 -14.81 20.20
CA GLY A 302 -14.52 -14.46 19.69
C GLY A 302 -14.73 -12.97 19.39
N SER A 303 -13.73 -12.13 19.68
CA SER A 303 -13.78 -10.73 19.28
C SER A 303 -13.48 -10.54 17.79
N CYS A 304 -12.64 -11.38 17.18
CA CYS A 304 -12.41 -11.42 15.74
C CYS A 304 -13.18 -12.56 15.08
N HIS A 305 -13.20 -13.75 15.70
CA HIS A 305 -13.95 -14.92 15.25
C HIS A 305 -15.38 -14.90 15.84
N ASP A 306 -16.11 -13.83 15.56
CA ASP A 306 -17.39 -13.54 16.21
C ASP A 306 -18.59 -14.31 15.61
N ASP A 307 -18.33 -15.19 14.65
CA ASP A 307 -19.28 -16.20 14.19
C ASP A 307 -19.29 -17.46 15.06
N VAL A 308 -18.29 -17.67 15.92
CA VAL A 308 -18.19 -18.86 16.78
C VAL A 308 -19.22 -18.80 17.91
N HIS A 309 -20.12 -19.77 17.94
CA HIS A 309 -21.02 -20.01 19.06
C HIS A 309 -20.45 -21.08 19.99
N TRP A 310 -20.00 -20.66 21.17
CA TRP A 310 -19.26 -21.49 22.13
C TRP A 310 -20.03 -22.71 22.67
N ASP A 311 -21.36 -22.66 22.70
CA ASP A 311 -22.21 -23.76 23.18
C ASP A 311 -22.51 -24.81 22.10
N LEU A 312 -22.12 -24.54 20.85
CA LEU A 312 -22.34 -25.43 19.71
C LEU A 312 -21.01 -26.05 19.27
N PRO A 313 -21.03 -27.23 18.63
CA PRO A 313 -19.89 -27.61 17.81
C PRO A 313 -19.70 -26.52 16.76
N TYR A 314 -18.46 -26.24 16.38
CA TYR A 314 -18.15 -25.32 15.30
C TYR A 314 -17.50 -26.12 14.17
N SER A 315 -18.04 -26.00 12.96
CA SER A 315 -17.56 -26.71 11.78
C SER A 315 -17.45 -25.74 10.61
N ALA A 316 -16.21 -25.44 10.25
CA ALA A 316 -15.89 -24.65 9.08
C ALA A 316 -14.79 -25.39 8.31
N ASN A 317 -14.95 -25.51 7.00
CA ASN A 317 -13.86 -25.92 6.11
C ASN A 317 -13.21 -27.25 6.58
N LEU A 318 -14.05 -28.28 6.78
CA LEU A 318 -13.70 -29.63 7.26
C LEU A 318 -12.97 -29.70 8.62
N THR A 319 -12.82 -28.57 9.31
CA THR A 319 -12.24 -28.47 10.63
C THR A 319 -13.38 -28.38 11.65
N THR A 320 -13.25 -29.10 12.77
CA THR A 320 -14.30 -29.15 13.79
C THR A 320 -13.75 -28.83 15.17
N MET A 321 -14.42 -27.95 15.89
CA MET A 321 -14.19 -27.68 17.31
C MET A 321 -15.41 -28.14 18.11
N PRO A 322 -15.26 -28.92 19.20
CA PRO A 322 -16.37 -29.25 20.08
C PRO A 322 -16.83 -28.02 20.87
N PRO A 323 -18.06 -28.00 21.41
CA PRO A 323 -18.51 -26.94 22.31
C PRO A 323 -17.48 -26.63 23.40
N GLN A 324 -17.22 -25.34 23.65
CA GLN A 324 -16.29 -24.84 24.67
C GLN A 324 -17.06 -23.94 25.65
N THR A 325 -17.48 -24.48 26.78
CA THR A 325 -18.23 -23.71 27.80
C THR A 325 -17.34 -22.86 28.70
N ASP A 326 -16.03 -23.08 28.66
CA ASP A 326 -15.01 -22.34 29.40
C ASP A 326 -13.69 -22.26 28.60
N ASP A 327 -12.69 -21.58 29.18
CA ASP A 327 -11.40 -21.34 28.54
C ASP A 327 -10.34 -22.42 28.87
N ALA A 328 -10.67 -23.43 29.70
CA ALA A 328 -9.68 -24.31 30.34
C ALA A 328 -8.99 -25.26 29.34
N SER A 329 -9.64 -25.55 28.22
CA SER A 329 -9.13 -26.49 27.20
C SER A 329 -8.53 -25.81 25.99
N CYS A 330 -8.59 -24.48 25.89
CA CYS A 330 -8.15 -23.76 24.68
C CYS A 330 -6.67 -24.03 24.38
N LEU A 331 -5.78 -23.89 25.37
CA LEU A 331 -4.33 -24.04 25.18
C LEU A 331 -3.90 -25.47 24.84
N PHE A 332 -4.74 -26.48 25.12
CA PHE A 332 -4.47 -27.86 24.75
C PHE A 332 -4.53 -28.06 23.22
N CYS A 333 -5.47 -27.38 22.54
CA CYS A 333 -5.63 -27.45 21.09
C CYS A 333 -4.91 -26.31 20.35
N HIS A 334 -4.83 -25.15 21.00
CA HIS A 334 -4.28 -23.91 20.46
C HIS A 334 -3.02 -23.52 21.22
N THR A 335 -1.92 -24.23 20.96
CA THR A 335 -0.62 -23.87 21.53
C THR A 335 -0.10 -22.57 20.89
N PRO A 336 0.82 -21.83 21.51
CA PRO A 336 1.37 -20.63 20.88
C PRO A 336 2.05 -20.94 19.54
N ASN A 337 2.90 -21.96 19.54
CA ASN A 337 3.63 -22.46 18.39
C ASN A 337 3.65 -23.99 18.37
N GLY A 338 4.03 -24.57 17.23
CA GLY A 338 4.36 -26.00 17.10
C GLY A 338 3.60 -26.74 16.00
N PRO A 339 3.97 -28.00 15.74
CA PRO A 339 3.40 -28.79 14.63
C PRO A 339 2.06 -29.47 14.96
N ASN A 340 1.58 -29.38 16.21
CA ASN A 340 0.38 -30.06 16.69
C ASN A 340 -0.71 -29.02 17.00
N GLY A 341 -1.96 -29.31 16.62
CA GLY A 341 -3.09 -28.40 16.86
C GLY A 341 -3.18 -27.25 15.85
N ILE A 342 -3.89 -26.17 16.20
CA ILE A 342 -4.00 -24.93 15.40
C ILE A 342 -3.32 -23.83 16.23
N PRO A 343 -2.03 -23.53 16.00
CA PRO A 343 -1.31 -22.66 16.92
C PRO A 343 -1.77 -21.20 16.86
N THR A 344 -1.80 -20.50 17.98
CA THR A 344 -2.32 -19.12 18.05
C THR A 344 -1.38 -18.08 17.46
N GLU A 345 -0.06 -18.30 17.45
CA GLU A 345 0.86 -17.30 16.90
C GLU A 345 1.15 -17.62 15.43
N SER A 346 1.63 -18.83 15.15
CA SER A 346 2.06 -19.18 13.80
C SER A 346 0.93 -19.18 12.75
N SER A 347 -0.32 -19.41 13.15
CA SER A 347 -1.47 -19.37 12.23
C SER A 347 -1.88 -17.95 11.85
N HIS A 348 -1.44 -16.92 12.59
CA HIS A 348 -1.71 -15.52 12.29
C HIS A 348 -0.58 -14.85 11.47
N TYR A 349 0.53 -15.56 11.21
CA TYR A 349 1.58 -15.05 10.31
C TYR A 349 1.22 -15.24 8.84
N HIS A 350 1.12 -14.13 8.12
CA HIS A 350 0.89 -14.17 6.69
C HIS A 350 2.13 -14.74 5.95
N PRO A 351 1.98 -15.66 4.97
CA PRO A 351 3.10 -16.30 4.28
C PRO A 351 4.10 -15.35 3.62
N LEU A 352 3.62 -14.20 3.11
CA LEU A 352 4.48 -13.17 2.51
C LEU A 352 5.51 -12.58 3.48
N VAL A 353 5.20 -12.51 4.78
CA VAL A 353 6.11 -11.96 5.80
C VAL A 353 6.77 -13.05 6.66
N ASN A 354 6.30 -14.29 6.57
CA ASN A 354 6.92 -15.43 7.26
C ASN A 354 8.23 -15.84 6.56
N ARG A 355 9.37 -15.53 7.17
CA ARG A 355 10.72 -15.80 6.60
C ARG A 355 11.07 -17.27 6.43
N THR A 356 10.38 -18.17 7.12
CA THR A 356 10.57 -19.62 6.96
C THR A 356 9.85 -20.14 5.71
N VAL A 357 8.75 -19.49 5.31
CA VAL A 357 7.96 -19.85 4.12
C VAL A 357 8.41 -19.03 2.89
N ASN A 358 8.69 -17.75 3.09
CA ASN A 358 9.17 -16.82 2.09
C ASN A 358 10.59 -16.36 2.47
N PRO A 359 11.66 -17.00 1.94
CA PRO A 359 13.03 -16.56 2.19
C PRO A 359 13.36 -15.17 1.61
N GLU A 360 12.40 -14.57 0.88
CA GLU A 360 12.47 -13.29 0.17
C GLU A 360 13.55 -13.27 -0.91
N VAL A 361 13.25 -12.66 -2.05
CA VAL A 361 14.26 -12.36 -3.07
C VAL A 361 14.74 -10.95 -2.80
N ASP A 362 16.05 -10.76 -2.85
CA ASP A 362 16.68 -9.47 -2.74
C ASP A 362 17.35 -9.11 -4.07
N VAL A 363 17.32 -7.83 -4.40
CA VAL A 363 17.97 -7.29 -5.59
C VAL A 363 18.78 -6.07 -5.20
N THR A 364 20.08 -6.09 -5.47
CA THR A 364 20.98 -4.97 -5.16
C THR A 364 21.68 -4.52 -6.43
N ILE A 365 21.57 -3.25 -6.78
CA ILE A 365 22.38 -2.65 -7.86
C ILE A 365 23.76 -2.34 -7.29
N THR A 366 24.80 -2.96 -7.86
CA THR A 366 26.18 -2.87 -7.35
C THR A 366 27.03 -1.86 -8.12
N SER A 367 26.73 -1.60 -9.39
CA SER A 367 27.43 -0.57 -10.17
C SER A 367 26.60 -0.05 -11.35
N LEU A 368 26.82 1.22 -11.68
CA LEU A 368 26.39 1.84 -12.95
C LEU A 368 27.61 2.50 -13.57
N THR A 369 27.90 2.18 -14.84
CA THR A 369 29.05 2.72 -15.56
C THR A 369 28.66 3.13 -16.97
N GLU A 370 29.27 4.20 -17.47
CA GLU A 370 29.16 4.61 -18.87
C GLU A 370 29.58 3.47 -19.81
N ALA A 371 28.86 3.33 -20.92
CA ALA A 371 29.08 2.31 -21.93
C ALA A 371 28.71 2.83 -23.32
N GLY A 372 29.01 2.04 -24.36
CA GLY A 372 28.86 2.48 -25.74
C GLY A 372 29.93 3.50 -26.14
N THR A 373 29.56 4.53 -26.90
CA THR A 373 30.42 5.69 -27.13
C THR A 373 30.27 6.62 -25.94
N ASN A 374 31.31 6.76 -25.13
CA ASN A 374 31.34 7.59 -23.93
C ASN A 374 32.66 8.33 -23.80
N ASP A 375 32.69 9.33 -22.92
CA ASP A 375 33.89 10.10 -22.62
C ASP A 375 34.63 9.67 -21.35
N GLY A 376 34.01 8.80 -20.53
CA GLY A 376 34.61 8.26 -19.31
C GLY A 376 34.72 9.29 -18.21
N SER A 377 33.86 10.31 -18.21
CA SER A 377 33.84 11.41 -17.25
C SER A 377 33.39 10.98 -15.84
N GLY A 378 32.73 9.82 -15.73
CA GLY A 378 32.01 9.37 -14.53
C GLY A 378 30.63 10.02 -14.37
N THR A 379 30.24 10.89 -15.30
CA THR A 379 28.87 11.37 -15.47
C THR A 379 28.31 10.81 -16.77
N PHE A 380 26.99 10.78 -16.90
CA PHE A 380 26.36 10.30 -18.11
C PHE A 380 25.87 11.47 -18.98
N GLU A 381 26.01 11.34 -20.29
CA GLU A 381 25.54 12.32 -21.27
C GLU A 381 24.52 11.72 -22.26
N PRO A 382 23.67 12.56 -22.89
CA PRO A 382 22.82 12.10 -23.99
C PRO A 382 23.61 11.37 -25.09
N GLY A 383 23.12 10.20 -25.49
CA GLY A 383 23.75 9.30 -26.46
C GLY A 383 24.63 8.21 -25.84
N GLU A 384 24.99 8.33 -24.56
CA GLU A 384 25.72 7.30 -23.84
C GLU A 384 24.79 6.19 -23.35
N ARG A 385 25.38 5.03 -23.05
CA ARG A 385 24.65 3.85 -22.58
C ARG A 385 25.01 3.51 -21.14
N ILE A 386 24.14 2.76 -20.48
CA ILE A 386 24.34 2.33 -19.10
C ILE A 386 24.68 0.84 -19.06
N LEU A 387 25.87 0.50 -18.59
CA LEU A 387 26.22 -0.84 -18.15
C LEU A 387 25.92 -0.95 -16.66
N MET A 388 25.02 -1.86 -16.30
CA MET A 388 24.57 -2.06 -14.93
C MET A 388 25.05 -3.42 -14.42
N SER A 389 25.58 -3.43 -13.19
CA SER A 389 25.79 -4.66 -12.43
C SER A 389 24.84 -4.72 -11.24
N PHE A 390 24.31 -5.91 -10.97
CA PHE A 390 23.40 -6.15 -9.86
C PHE A 390 23.48 -7.60 -9.38
N ASP A 391 23.07 -7.81 -8.14
CA ASP A 391 22.98 -9.13 -7.53
C ASP A 391 21.51 -9.54 -7.34
N ILE A 392 21.22 -10.83 -7.52
CA ILE A 392 19.94 -11.47 -7.12
C ILE A 392 20.26 -12.63 -6.18
N ALA A 393 19.76 -12.53 -4.95
CA ALA A 393 19.98 -13.56 -3.93
C ALA A 393 18.76 -13.72 -3.02
N GLU A 394 18.68 -14.85 -2.33
CA GLU A 394 17.73 -15.00 -1.23
C GLU A 394 18.17 -14.14 -0.05
N GLN A 395 17.27 -13.33 0.49
CA GLN A 395 17.57 -12.40 1.57
C GLN A 395 18.05 -13.12 2.84
N VAL A 396 17.40 -14.24 3.19
CA VAL A 396 17.69 -14.96 4.44
C VAL A 396 18.95 -15.81 4.35
N SER A 397 19.11 -16.58 3.27
CA SER A 397 20.20 -17.56 3.13
C SER A 397 21.43 -17.00 2.42
N GLY A 398 21.29 -15.89 1.69
CA GLY A 398 22.29 -15.39 0.75
C GLY A 398 22.49 -16.29 -0.47
N ALA A 399 21.64 -17.30 -0.66
CA ALA A 399 21.79 -18.25 -1.76
C ALA A 399 21.54 -17.56 -3.11
N THR A 400 22.35 -17.93 -4.10
CA THR A 400 22.14 -17.50 -5.49
C THR A 400 20.77 -17.93 -5.99
N ILE A 401 20.09 -17.01 -6.68
CA ILE A 401 18.84 -17.29 -7.37
C ILE A 401 19.12 -17.38 -8.87
N ASP A 402 18.60 -18.42 -9.52
CA ASP A 402 18.59 -18.50 -10.98
C ASP A 402 17.64 -17.42 -11.52
N PRO A 403 18.11 -16.47 -12.35
CA PRO A 403 17.26 -15.41 -12.90
C PRO A 403 16.04 -15.94 -13.67
N THR A 404 16.11 -17.13 -14.26
CA THR A 404 14.99 -17.74 -14.99
C THR A 404 13.84 -18.18 -14.07
N SER A 405 14.09 -18.28 -12.76
CA SER A 405 13.06 -18.52 -11.74
C SER A 405 12.30 -17.25 -11.32
N VAL A 406 12.73 -16.09 -11.80
CA VAL A 406 12.07 -14.80 -11.60
C VAL A 406 11.14 -14.55 -12.80
N ASP A 407 9.86 -14.31 -12.52
CA ASP A 407 8.84 -14.09 -13.55
C ASP A 407 9.02 -12.74 -14.26
N ARG A 408 9.60 -11.75 -13.56
CA ARG A 408 9.78 -10.39 -14.08
C ARG A 408 10.87 -9.63 -13.33
N LEU A 409 11.75 -8.96 -14.07
CA LEU A 409 12.66 -7.92 -13.58
C LEU A 409 12.23 -6.58 -14.20
N GLU A 410 11.61 -5.70 -13.41
CA GLU A 410 11.15 -4.37 -13.86
C GLU A 410 12.20 -3.32 -13.49
N LEU A 411 12.64 -2.54 -14.50
CA LEU A 411 13.61 -1.47 -14.36
C LEU A 411 12.97 -0.13 -14.70
N VAL A 412 13.21 0.88 -13.86
CA VAL A 412 12.70 2.24 -14.01
C VAL A 412 13.84 3.22 -13.85
N ILE A 413 13.95 4.21 -14.74
CA ILE A 413 14.89 5.33 -14.62
C ILE A 413 14.09 6.62 -14.56
N THR A 414 14.35 7.44 -13.53
CA THR A 414 13.75 8.77 -13.41
C THR A 414 14.72 9.82 -12.93
N GLY A 415 14.45 11.06 -13.30
CA GLY A 415 15.16 12.22 -12.78
C GLY A 415 14.88 13.48 -13.59
N PRO A 416 15.52 14.60 -13.23
CA PRO A 416 16.42 14.77 -12.09
C PRO A 416 15.69 14.69 -10.74
N MET A 417 16.44 14.54 -9.64
CA MET A 417 15.91 14.33 -8.28
C MET A 417 14.93 15.44 -7.79
N ASN A 418 15.16 16.69 -8.18
CA ASN A 418 14.34 17.85 -7.79
C ASN A 418 12.96 17.85 -8.47
N ASN A 419 12.89 17.42 -9.73
CA ASN A 419 11.66 17.23 -10.48
C ASN A 419 11.78 15.98 -11.36
N ARG A 420 11.50 14.82 -10.77
CA ARG A 420 11.64 13.53 -11.44
C ARG A 420 10.72 13.50 -12.66
N ASN A 421 11.26 13.17 -13.82
CA ASN A 421 10.50 12.82 -15.00
C ASN A 421 10.86 11.38 -15.41
N LEU A 422 9.94 10.69 -16.08
CA LEU A 422 10.20 9.32 -16.53
C LEU A 422 11.18 9.32 -17.72
N ILE A 423 12.26 8.56 -17.59
CA ILE A 423 13.26 8.38 -18.65
C ILE A 423 13.07 7.04 -19.34
N LEU A 424 12.98 5.96 -18.55
CA LEU A 424 12.82 4.61 -19.09
C LEU A 424 11.99 3.77 -18.14
N LEU A 425 11.07 2.99 -18.69
CA LEU A 425 10.37 1.91 -18.01
C LEU A 425 10.43 0.66 -18.88
N THR A 426 11.18 -0.34 -18.44
CA THR A 426 11.50 -1.54 -19.24
C THR A 426 11.51 -2.80 -18.38
N THR A 427 11.69 -3.95 -19.01
CA THR A 427 11.93 -5.22 -18.32
C THR A 427 13.23 -5.84 -18.76
N LEU A 428 14.02 -6.35 -17.81
CA LEU A 428 15.22 -7.12 -18.12
C LEU A 428 14.85 -8.55 -18.53
N PRO A 429 15.29 -9.01 -19.71
CA PRO A 429 15.08 -10.38 -20.15
C PRO A 429 15.89 -11.35 -19.27
N THR A 430 15.21 -12.09 -18.40
CA THR A 430 15.86 -13.02 -17.48
C THR A 430 16.62 -14.14 -18.19
N SER A 431 16.19 -14.53 -19.39
CA SER A 431 16.85 -15.54 -20.22
C SER A 431 18.23 -15.14 -20.72
N LEU A 432 18.57 -13.85 -20.70
CA LEU A 432 19.87 -13.34 -21.14
C LEU A 432 20.84 -13.13 -19.97
N LEU A 433 20.35 -13.28 -18.74
CA LEU A 433 21.18 -13.24 -17.55
C LEU A 433 21.80 -14.63 -17.35
N GLY A 434 23.13 -14.72 -17.42
CA GLY A 434 23.85 -15.96 -17.16
C GLY A 434 23.65 -16.45 -15.72
N ALA A 435 23.99 -17.71 -15.45
CA ALA A 435 23.93 -18.27 -14.11
C ALA A 435 24.96 -17.60 -13.17
N GLY A 436 24.58 -17.34 -11.92
CA GLY A 436 25.43 -16.72 -10.91
C GLY A 436 24.63 -15.75 -10.03
N PRO A 437 25.18 -15.30 -8.90
CA PRO A 437 24.51 -14.32 -8.04
C PRO A 437 24.65 -12.89 -8.57
N SER A 438 25.71 -12.61 -9.33
CA SER A 438 26.04 -11.29 -9.86
C SER A 438 25.88 -11.28 -11.38
N HIS A 439 25.22 -10.26 -11.87
CA HIS A 439 24.93 -10.08 -13.29
C HIS A 439 25.38 -8.70 -13.74
N THR A 440 25.99 -8.64 -14.92
CA THR A 440 26.35 -7.38 -15.58
C THR A 440 25.71 -7.39 -16.96
N THR A 441 24.92 -6.37 -17.28
CA THR A 441 24.20 -6.27 -18.54
C THR A 441 24.01 -4.81 -18.94
N MET A 442 23.90 -4.57 -20.24
CA MET A 442 23.43 -3.27 -20.74
C MET A 442 21.97 -3.08 -20.32
N VAL A 443 21.59 -1.86 -19.95
CA VAL A 443 20.17 -1.53 -19.72
C VAL A 443 19.43 -1.66 -21.06
N PRO A 444 18.32 -2.43 -21.14
CA PRO A 444 17.63 -2.66 -22.40
C PRO A 444 16.57 -1.59 -22.71
N GLU A 445 16.37 -1.32 -23.99
CA GLU A 445 15.26 -0.53 -24.51
C GLU A 445 14.55 -1.31 -25.62
N ASP A 446 13.22 -1.22 -25.67
CA ASP A 446 12.42 -1.80 -26.74
C ASP A 446 12.15 -0.76 -27.83
N MET A 447 12.70 -0.98 -29.02
CA MET A 447 12.36 -0.23 -30.23
C MET A 447 11.10 -0.84 -30.84
N THR A 448 10.02 -0.08 -30.90
CA THR A 448 8.75 -0.51 -31.52
C THR A 448 8.59 0.14 -32.88
N LEU A 449 8.22 -0.67 -33.88
CA LEU A 449 7.91 -0.26 -35.25
C LEU A 449 8.92 0.72 -35.89
N ASP A 450 10.21 0.42 -35.72
CA ASP A 450 11.31 1.15 -36.34
C ASP A 450 11.30 0.97 -37.86
N TYR A 451 11.17 2.06 -38.61
CA TYR A 451 11.25 2.04 -40.07
C TYR A 451 12.70 1.95 -40.53
N LEU A 452 13.00 0.97 -41.38
CA LEU A 452 14.38 0.69 -41.80
C LEU A 452 14.67 1.28 -43.18
N ALA A 453 13.95 0.79 -44.19
CA ALA A 453 13.97 1.27 -45.57
C ALA A 453 12.91 0.52 -46.38
N ASP A 454 12.73 0.92 -47.64
CA ASP A 454 11.94 0.18 -48.62
C ASP A 454 12.76 -0.93 -49.29
N SER A 455 12.18 -2.13 -49.37
CA SER A 455 12.72 -3.24 -50.15
C SER A 455 12.72 -2.91 -51.64
N THR A 456 13.77 -3.32 -52.35
CA THR A 456 13.90 -3.17 -53.81
C THR A 456 13.34 -4.38 -54.53
N ALA A 457 13.40 -4.43 -55.87
CA ALA A 457 13.00 -5.62 -56.62
C ALA A 457 14.10 -6.70 -56.68
N THR A 458 15.08 -6.64 -55.78
CA THR A 458 16.28 -7.47 -55.80
C THR A 458 16.44 -8.18 -54.48
N LEU A 459 16.45 -9.52 -54.54
CA LEU A 459 16.73 -10.33 -53.37
C LEU A 459 18.10 -10.00 -52.76
N GLY A 460 18.13 -9.91 -51.43
CA GLY A 460 19.35 -9.78 -50.65
C GLY A 460 19.63 -8.36 -50.18
N ASP A 461 18.60 -7.50 -50.19
CA ASP A 461 18.68 -6.18 -49.59
C ASP A 461 19.08 -6.27 -48.12
N VAL A 462 19.84 -5.27 -47.67
CA VAL A 462 20.32 -5.16 -46.29
C VAL A 462 19.69 -3.92 -45.67
N PHE A 463 18.85 -4.15 -44.66
CA PHE A 463 18.17 -3.13 -43.89
C PHE A 463 18.91 -2.93 -42.57
N MET A 464 19.19 -1.68 -42.21
CA MET A 464 19.87 -1.36 -40.95
C MET A 464 18.84 -0.89 -39.93
N THR A 465 18.82 -1.52 -38.77
CA THR A 465 18.10 -1.00 -37.60
C THR A 465 18.66 0.35 -37.16
N SER A 466 17.81 1.22 -36.61
CA SER A 466 18.22 2.54 -36.12
C SER A 466 19.14 2.47 -34.89
N ARG A 467 19.10 1.35 -34.16
CA ARG A 467 19.89 1.06 -32.98
C ARG A 467 20.52 -0.33 -33.07
N ALA A 468 21.79 -0.41 -32.71
CA ALA A 468 22.53 -1.67 -32.61
C ALA A 468 23.33 -1.72 -31.29
N PRO A 469 23.55 -2.89 -30.69
CA PRO A 469 23.19 -4.22 -31.19
C PRO A 469 21.69 -4.52 -31.03
N VAL A 470 21.18 -5.44 -31.84
CA VAL A 470 19.86 -6.05 -31.64
C VAL A 470 20.02 -7.27 -30.74
N TRP A 471 19.28 -7.32 -29.65
CA TRP A 471 19.31 -8.47 -28.75
C TRP A 471 18.58 -9.66 -29.39
N THR A 472 19.21 -10.83 -29.37
CA THR A 472 18.63 -12.05 -29.95
C THR A 472 17.57 -12.62 -29.02
N MET A 473 16.32 -12.27 -29.27
CA MET A 473 15.17 -12.65 -28.44
C MET A 473 13.97 -13.05 -29.30
N ALA A 474 13.11 -13.91 -28.76
CA ALA A 474 11.88 -14.33 -29.44
C ALA A 474 10.87 -13.18 -29.66
N SER A 475 11.04 -12.04 -28.97
CA SER A 475 10.19 -10.85 -29.10
C SER A 475 10.52 -10.00 -30.33
N SER A 476 11.72 -10.12 -30.91
CA SER A 476 12.12 -9.35 -32.08
C SER A 476 11.32 -9.79 -33.32
N THR A 477 10.69 -8.84 -34.00
CA THR A 477 9.84 -9.10 -35.18
C THR A 477 10.18 -8.13 -36.30
N VAL A 478 10.40 -8.67 -37.50
CA VAL A 478 10.49 -7.87 -38.75
C VAL A 478 9.18 -7.98 -39.50
N PHE A 479 8.75 -6.88 -40.08
CA PHE A 479 7.54 -6.77 -40.89
C PHE A 479 7.87 -6.20 -42.26
N ALA A 480 7.14 -6.65 -43.27
CA ALA A 480 7.05 -5.96 -44.55
C ALA A 480 5.63 -5.41 -44.74
N ARG A 481 5.53 -4.17 -45.23
CA ARG A 481 4.26 -3.58 -45.64
C ARG A 481 3.75 -4.26 -46.91
N THR A 482 2.55 -4.83 -46.83
CA THR A 482 1.95 -5.62 -47.93
C THR A 482 0.73 -4.97 -48.55
N ALA A 483 0.12 -3.99 -47.87
CA ALA A 483 -1.00 -3.21 -48.40
C ALA A 483 -1.12 -1.87 -47.68
N SER A 484 -1.68 -0.90 -48.38
CA SER A 484 -2.15 0.37 -47.83
C SER A 484 -3.67 0.42 -47.85
N GLY A 485 -4.26 1.06 -46.85
CA GLY A 485 -5.70 1.16 -46.63
C GLY A 485 -6.17 2.61 -46.58
N PHE A 486 -7.16 2.86 -45.72
CA PHE A 486 -7.74 4.17 -45.50
C PHE A 486 -6.66 5.21 -45.16
N ALA A 487 -6.79 6.41 -45.74
CA ALA A 487 -5.88 7.52 -45.51
C ALA A 487 -6.66 8.76 -45.09
N SER A 488 -6.04 9.53 -44.21
CA SER A 488 -6.47 10.81 -43.72
C SER A 488 -5.27 11.75 -43.69
N THR A 489 -5.44 12.94 -43.16
CA THR A 489 -4.35 13.89 -42.91
C THR A 489 -4.42 14.43 -41.49
N MET A 490 -3.28 14.83 -40.94
CA MET A 490 -3.20 15.53 -39.66
C MET A 490 -4.04 16.81 -39.68
N ALA A 491 -4.98 16.93 -38.74
CA ALA A 491 -5.80 18.13 -38.55
C ALA A 491 -5.02 19.24 -37.82
N SER A 492 -4.10 18.87 -36.95
CA SER A 492 -3.19 19.74 -36.21
C SER A 492 -1.78 19.13 -36.21
N PRO A 493 -0.71 19.91 -35.99
CA PRO A 493 0.61 19.33 -35.81
C PRO A 493 0.64 18.42 -34.58
N ALA A 494 1.52 17.41 -34.59
CA ALA A 494 1.87 16.61 -33.43
C ALA A 494 3.36 16.81 -33.13
N GLY A 495 3.68 17.05 -31.85
CA GLY A 495 5.07 17.10 -31.40
C GLY A 495 5.74 15.72 -31.44
N ALA A 496 7.06 15.68 -31.30
CA ALA A 496 7.73 14.45 -30.86
C ALA A 496 7.23 14.11 -29.45
N THR A 497 7.25 12.83 -29.07
CA THR A 497 6.77 12.30 -27.78
C THR A 497 5.28 12.48 -27.49
N GLN A 498 4.49 12.94 -28.46
CA GLN A 498 3.04 13.06 -28.34
C GLN A 498 2.36 11.69 -28.49
N ASN A 499 1.51 11.30 -27.55
CA ASN A 499 0.84 9.99 -27.52
C ASN A 499 -0.49 9.93 -28.27
N TYR A 500 -0.80 10.92 -29.12
CA TYR A 500 -1.98 10.93 -29.97
C TYR A 500 -1.75 11.72 -31.25
N LEU A 501 -2.57 11.43 -32.27
CA LEU A 501 -2.69 12.23 -33.49
C LEU A 501 -4.12 12.69 -33.66
N ASP A 502 -4.32 13.97 -33.99
CA ASP A 502 -5.60 14.48 -34.45
C ASP A 502 -5.63 14.46 -35.98
N VAL A 503 -6.57 13.71 -36.55
CA VAL A 503 -6.77 13.58 -38.00
C VAL A 503 -8.04 14.28 -38.47
N VAL A 504 -8.10 14.65 -39.75
CA VAL A 504 -9.28 15.32 -40.33
C VAL A 504 -10.50 14.39 -40.34
N ASP A 505 -10.28 13.11 -40.64
CA ASP A 505 -11.30 12.05 -40.62
C ASP A 505 -10.72 10.80 -39.98
N GLY A 506 -11.26 10.44 -38.80
CA GLY A 506 -10.89 9.23 -38.06
C GLY A 506 -11.71 7.98 -38.39
N SER A 507 -12.77 8.11 -39.20
CA SER A 507 -13.81 7.08 -39.34
C SER A 507 -13.35 5.75 -39.97
N GLY A 508 -12.24 5.79 -40.73
CA GLY A 508 -11.64 4.60 -41.35
C GLY A 508 -10.55 3.93 -40.52
N PHE A 509 -10.25 4.43 -39.32
CA PHE A 509 -9.29 3.82 -38.40
C PHE A 509 -9.97 3.02 -37.31
N ALA A 510 -9.28 1.99 -36.83
CA ALA A 510 -9.68 1.20 -35.69
C ALA A 510 -8.49 0.84 -34.81
N ARG A 511 -8.79 0.48 -33.57
CA ARG A 511 -7.84 -0.12 -32.65
C ARG A 511 -7.09 -1.30 -33.29
N ASN A 512 -5.81 -1.42 -32.99
CA ASN A 512 -4.84 -2.37 -33.58
C ASN A 512 -4.47 -2.12 -35.05
N ASN A 513 -5.04 -1.13 -35.74
CA ASN A 513 -4.53 -0.77 -37.05
C ASN A 513 -3.08 -0.29 -36.91
N TYR A 514 -2.23 -0.79 -37.79
CA TYR A 514 -0.93 -0.19 -38.06
C TYR A 514 -1.16 1.00 -38.97
N ILE A 515 -0.47 2.10 -38.71
CA ILE A 515 -0.49 3.30 -39.54
C ILE A 515 0.94 3.68 -39.90
N VAL A 516 1.07 4.36 -41.03
CA VAL A 516 2.24 5.16 -41.39
C VAL A 516 1.85 6.63 -41.38
N VAL A 517 2.71 7.48 -40.82
CA VAL A 517 2.63 8.93 -40.90
C VAL A 517 3.75 9.42 -41.80
N ASP A 518 3.48 10.40 -42.66
CA ASP A 518 4.47 10.99 -43.58
C ASP A 518 5.18 9.95 -44.47
N ASP A 519 4.42 8.99 -45.02
CA ASP A 519 4.90 7.92 -45.92
C ASP A 519 5.76 8.48 -47.08
N GLY A 520 6.98 7.94 -47.24
CA GLY A 520 7.94 8.36 -48.24
C GLY A 520 8.65 9.69 -47.96
N VAL A 521 8.40 10.32 -46.80
CA VAL A 521 9.08 11.57 -46.41
C VAL A 521 10.31 11.23 -45.56
N ALA A 522 11.48 11.43 -46.15
CA ALA A 522 12.75 11.12 -45.51
C ALA A 522 12.91 11.81 -44.16
N GLY A 523 13.17 11.02 -43.11
CA GLY A 523 13.38 11.48 -41.74
C GLY A 523 12.10 11.83 -40.96
N LEU A 524 10.93 11.66 -41.57
CA LEU A 524 9.63 11.88 -40.92
C LEU A 524 8.69 10.67 -41.04
N GLU A 525 8.98 9.70 -41.93
CA GLU A 525 8.16 8.49 -42.03
C GLU A 525 8.17 7.69 -40.71
N GLU A 526 6.99 7.48 -40.14
CA GLU A 526 6.84 6.83 -38.84
C GLU A 526 5.70 5.80 -38.82
N TYR A 527 5.97 4.62 -38.28
CA TYR A 527 4.97 3.55 -38.13
C TYR A 527 4.51 3.44 -36.69
N LEU A 528 3.19 3.43 -36.50
CA LEU A 528 2.57 3.39 -35.18
C LEU A 528 1.43 2.37 -35.18
N ARG A 529 1.00 1.96 -33.99
CA ARG A 529 -0.15 1.07 -33.81
C ARG A 529 -1.19 1.75 -32.94
N ILE A 530 -2.40 1.91 -33.46
CA ILE A 530 -3.47 2.62 -32.78
C ILE A 530 -3.97 1.78 -31.59
N GLN A 531 -3.95 2.35 -30.39
CA GLN A 531 -4.51 1.71 -29.20
C GLN A 531 -6.00 2.03 -29.03
N PHE A 532 -6.44 3.21 -29.45
CA PHE A 532 -7.85 3.63 -29.39
C PHE A 532 -8.15 4.75 -30.38
N VAL A 533 -9.42 4.83 -30.79
CA VAL A 533 -9.93 5.85 -31.71
C VAL A 533 -11.05 6.58 -30.99
N ASP A 534 -10.85 7.88 -30.79
CA ASP A 534 -11.81 8.78 -30.16
C ASP A 534 -12.25 9.84 -31.18
N GLY A 535 -13.27 9.49 -31.97
CA GLY A 535 -13.70 10.30 -33.10
C GLY A 535 -12.57 10.53 -34.10
N ASN A 536 -12.00 11.73 -34.08
CA ASN A 536 -10.90 12.15 -34.96
C ASN A 536 -9.52 12.09 -34.29
N ARG A 537 -9.44 11.68 -33.02
CA ARG A 537 -8.17 11.50 -32.30
C ARG A 537 -7.78 10.03 -32.28
N LEU A 538 -6.56 9.73 -32.70
CA LEU A 538 -5.96 8.41 -32.68
C LEU A 538 -5.00 8.35 -31.51
N TRP A 539 -5.32 7.57 -30.49
CA TRP A 539 -4.50 7.43 -29.30
C TRP A 539 -3.55 6.25 -29.40
N PHE A 540 -2.33 6.47 -28.92
CA PHE A 540 -1.31 5.46 -28.73
C PHE A 540 -1.28 5.00 -27.28
N SER A 541 -0.14 4.50 -26.81
CA SER A 541 -0.04 3.85 -25.52
C SER A 541 0.64 4.70 -24.44
N SER A 542 0.53 4.25 -23.21
CA SER A 542 1.46 4.65 -22.15
C SER A 542 2.79 3.90 -22.27
N GLN A 543 3.83 4.40 -21.61
CA GLN A 543 5.09 3.67 -21.44
C GLN A 543 4.80 2.28 -20.82
N ASN A 544 5.45 1.22 -21.32
CA ASN A 544 5.32 -0.17 -20.86
C ASN A 544 4.05 -0.94 -21.27
N ALA A 545 3.38 -0.58 -22.38
CA ALA A 545 2.45 -1.53 -23.01
C ALA A 545 3.12 -2.23 -24.19
N GLY A 546 3.38 -3.52 -24.03
CA GLY A 546 4.01 -4.34 -25.06
C GLY A 546 3.27 -4.27 -26.40
N GLY A 547 4.02 -4.08 -27.49
CA GLY A 547 3.52 -4.09 -28.86
C GLY A 547 2.78 -2.82 -29.30
N TYR A 548 2.82 -1.75 -28.49
CA TYR A 548 2.39 -0.40 -28.87
C TYR A 548 3.53 0.58 -28.61
N GLN A 549 3.86 1.39 -29.61
CA GLN A 549 4.74 2.53 -29.39
C GLN A 549 3.97 3.54 -28.51
N PRO A 550 4.58 4.10 -27.45
CA PRO A 550 3.86 4.96 -26.53
C PRO A 550 3.53 6.33 -27.14
N ALA A 551 4.39 6.84 -28.01
CA ALA A 551 4.23 8.16 -28.61
C ALA A 551 4.96 8.29 -29.94
N THR A 552 4.68 9.35 -30.68
CA THR A 552 5.46 9.73 -31.87
C THR A 552 6.94 9.93 -31.50
N ARG A 553 7.84 9.49 -32.37
CA ARG A 553 9.28 9.71 -32.27
C ARG A 553 9.66 11.01 -32.95
N PHE A 554 8.92 11.39 -34.00
CA PHE A 554 9.17 12.60 -34.77
C PHE A 554 8.02 13.60 -34.64
N GLY A 555 8.32 14.87 -34.91
CA GLY A 555 7.28 15.90 -35.03
C GLY A 555 6.65 15.85 -36.42
N HIS A 556 5.32 15.82 -36.48
CA HIS A 556 4.56 15.79 -37.73
C HIS A 556 3.76 17.08 -37.94
N GLY A 557 3.80 17.61 -39.14
CA GLY A 557 3.12 18.86 -39.49
C GLY A 557 1.62 18.68 -39.69
N ALA A 558 0.84 19.76 -39.56
CA ALA A 558 -0.55 19.77 -40.03
C ALA A 558 -0.59 19.46 -41.54
N GLY A 559 -1.55 18.63 -41.95
CA GLY A 559 -1.65 18.14 -43.33
C GLY A 559 -0.76 16.94 -43.68
N ALA A 560 0.13 16.50 -42.79
CA ALA A 560 0.88 15.25 -42.95
C ALA A 560 -0.07 14.08 -43.19
N MET A 561 0.29 13.16 -44.08
CA MET A 561 -0.55 12.00 -44.39
C MET A 561 -0.52 11.01 -43.24
N VAL A 562 -1.69 10.46 -42.89
CA VAL A 562 -1.83 9.34 -41.95
C VAL A 562 -2.57 8.23 -42.67
N GLN A 563 -1.95 7.07 -42.86
CA GLN A 563 -2.52 5.98 -43.65
C GLN A 563 -2.47 4.65 -42.90
N ALA A 564 -3.60 3.94 -42.86
CA ALA A 564 -3.66 2.57 -42.37
C ALA A 564 -2.90 1.63 -43.30
N VAL A 565 -2.12 0.71 -42.73
CA VAL A 565 -1.28 -0.23 -43.49
C VAL A 565 -1.42 -1.65 -42.96
N THR A 566 -1.14 -2.62 -43.82
CA THR A 566 -1.03 -4.04 -43.43
C THR A 566 0.44 -4.42 -43.34
N LEU A 567 0.89 -4.70 -42.12
CA LEU A 567 2.22 -5.21 -41.82
C LEU A 567 2.16 -6.74 -41.67
N THR A 568 2.94 -7.45 -42.48
CA THR A 568 3.04 -8.92 -42.42
C THR A 568 4.37 -9.30 -41.80
N SER A 569 4.33 -10.05 -40.69
CA SER A 569 5.53 -10.54 -40.00
C SER A 569 6.36 -11.47 -40.89
N LYS A 570 7.67 -11.37 -40.73
CA LYS A 570 8.69 -12.18 -41.40
C LYS A 570 9.39 -13.06 -40.37
N THR A 571 9.92 -14.18 -40.82
CA THR A 571 10.53 -15.21 -39.99
C THR A 571 12.04 -15.23 -40.18
N GLU A 572 12.80 -15.06 -39.11
CA GLU A 572 14.27 -15.18 -39.16
C GLU A 572 14.70 -16.59 -39.59
N GLY A 573 15.74 -16.68 -40.41
CA GLY A 573 16.27 -17.92 -41.00
C GLY A 573 15.45 -18.48 -42.18
N VAL A 574 14.26 -17.91 -42.43
CA VAL A 574 13.41 -18.25 -43.59
C VAL A 574 13.33 -17.06 -44.53
N ASP A 575 12.81 -15.94 -44.02
CA ASP A 575 12.53 -14.73 -44.79
C ASP A 575 13.70 -13.74 -44.74
N TYR A 576 14.44 -13.68 -43.62
CA TYR A 576 15.62 -12.83 -43.44
C TYR A 576 16.66 -13.47 -42.51
N SER A 577 17.88 -12.98 -42.53
CA SER A 577 18.90 -13.22 -41.51
C SER A 577 19.22 -11.92 -40.76
N LEU A 578 19.41 -11.98 -39.44
CA LEU A 578 19.86 -10.85 -38.63
C LEU A 578 21.33 -11.03 -38.24
N VAL A 579 22.10 -9.94 -38.30
CA VAL A 579 23.43 -9.84 -37.68
C VAL A 579 23.29 -8.98 -36.42
N PRO A 580 23.15 -9.59 -35.22
CA PRO A 580 22.82 -8.88 -33.98
C PRO A 580 23.74 -7.69 -33.68
N GLY A 581 25.05 -7.87 -33.81
CA GLY A 581 26.04 -6.84 -33.44
C GLY A 581 25.94 -5.55 -34.25
N THR A 582 25.56 -5.62 -35.52
CA THR A 582 25.38 -4.44 -36.39
C THR A 582 23.91 -4.08 -36.57
N GLY A 583 23.00 -4.96 -36.15
CA GLY A 583 21.57 -4.83 -36.40
C GLY A 583 21.19 -4.88 -37.89
N ALA A 584 22.02 -5.53 -38.70
CA ALA A 584 21.79 -5.67 -40.14
C ALA A 584 20.83 -6.82 -40.41
N ILE A 585 19.73 -6.54 -41.10
CA ILE A 585 18.72 -7.50 -41.52
C ILE A 585 18.89 -7.71 -43.02
N THR A 586 19.36 -8.90 -43.42
CA THR A 586 19.52 -9.26 -44.82
C THR A 586 18.36 -10.13 -45.25
N GLU A 587 17.71 -9.72 -46.33
CA GLU A 587 16.63 -10.47 -46.93
C GLU A 587 17.09 -11.83 -47.48
N MET A 588 16.33 -12.89 -47.20
CA MET A 588 16.54 -14.25 -47.72
C MET A 588 15.43 -14.68 -48.69
N THR A 589 14.26 -14.04 -48.59
CA THR A 589 13.17 -14.10 -49.58
C THR A 589 12.71 -12.69 -49.88
N GLU A 590 12.48 -12.39 -51.16
CA GLU A 590 11.99 -11.09 -51.62
C GLU A 590 10.70 -10.64 -50.90
N PHE A 591 10.72 -9.46 -50.29
CA PHE A 591 9.65 -8.85 -49.52
C PHE A 591 8.70 -8.05 -50.41
N GLY A 592 9.18 -7.61 -51.58
CA GLY A 592 8.43 -6.93 -52.61
C GLY A 592 8.96 -5.52 -52.83
N ALA A 593 9.16 -5.17 -54.10
CA ALA A 593 9.62 -3.84 -54.49
C ALA A 593 8.71 -2.72 -53.94
N GLY A 594 9.32 -1.78 -53.21
CA GLY A 594 8.64 -0.66 -52.54
C GLY A 594 7.94 -1.03 -51.23
N ALA A 595 8.11 -2.28 -50.74
CA ALA A 595 7.57 -2.67 -49.44
C ALA A 595 8.44 -2.07 -48.33
N ALA A 596 7.85 -1.16 -47.55
CA ALA A 596 8.49 -0.65 -46.34
C ALA A 596 8.78 -1.80 -45.37
N VAL A 597 10.04 -1.85 -44.91
CA VAL A 597 10.51 -2.82 -43.91
C VAL A 597 10.56 -2.13 -42.56
N VAL A 598 9.87 -2.73 -41.59
CA VAL A 598 9.69 -2.19 -40.25
C VAL A 598 10.08 -3.26 -39.24
N ALA A 599 10.80 -2.92 -38.17
CA ALA A 599 11.22 -3.87 -37.15
C ALA A 599 10.78 -3.45 -35.74
N SER A 600 10.49 -4.41 -34.88
CA SER A 600 10.37 -4.19 -33.43
C SER A 600 11.36 -5.10 -32.73
N TYR A 601 12.22 -4.57 -31.87
CA TYR A 601 13.36 -5.29 -31.31
C TYR A 601 13.86 -4.66 -30.01
N THR A 602 14.54 -5.44 -29.18
CA THR A 602 15.23 -4.96 -27.99
C THR A 602 16.68 -4.60 -28.32
N THR A 603 17.18 -3.49 -27.76
CA THR A 603 18.55 -2.98 -27.96
C THR A 603 19.09 -2.39 -26.66
N ASP A 604 20.31 -1.84 -26.70
CA ASP A 604 20.87 -1.12 -25.55
C ASP A 604 20.22 0.26 -25.45
N PHE A 605 19.73 0.59 -24.26
CA PHE A 605 19.24 1.92 -23.94
C PHE A 605 20.35 2.96 -24.08
N GLU A 606 20.03 4.03 -24.77
CA GLU A 606 20.85 5.25 -24.86
C GLU A 606 20.12 6.41 -24.20
N ILE A 607 20.84 7.17 -23.37
CA ILE A 607 20.28 8.30 -22.66
C ILE A 607 19.75 9.33 -23.68
N PRO A 608 18.46 9.70 -23.61
CA PRO A 608 17.88 10.58 -24.62
C PRO A 608 18.37 12.03 -24.43
N ALA A 609 18.30 12.82 -25.49
CA ALA A 609 18.59 14.26 -25.40
C ALA A 609 17.42 15.07 -24.81
N THR A 610 16.21 14.52 -24.84
CA THR A 610 14.99 15.14 -24.34
C THR A 610 14.17 14.17 -23.49
N TYR A 611 13.33 14.67 -22.60
CA TYR A 611 12.41 13.83 -21.83
C TYR A 611 11.35 13.21 -22.75
N GLY A 612 11.03 11.94 -22.47
CA GLY A 612 9.96 11.21 -23.13
C GLY A 612 8.56 11.60 -22.62
N VAL A 613 7.56 10.89 -23.13
CA VAL A 613 6.16 11.04 -22.69
C VAL A 613 6.00 10.68 -21.21
N ALA A 614 5.19 11.43 -20.47
CA ALA A 614 4.88 11.08 -19.07
C ALA A 614 4.09 9.76 -18.96
N ILE A 615 4.06 9.17 -17.76
CA ILE A 615 3.24 7.96 -17.49
C ILE A 615 1.77 8.31 -17.75
N ASN A 616 1.16 7.59 -18.69
CA ASN A 616 -0.23 7.80 -19.11
C ASN A 616 -0.52 9.26 -19.54
N GLY A 617 0.50 9.98 -19.99
CA GLY A 617 0.39 11.42 -20.22
C GLY A 617 -0.77 11.78 -21.16
N SER A 618 -1.42 12.89 -20.90
CA SER A 618 -2.48 13.44 -21.73
C SER A 618 -2.25 14.93 -21.99
N PRO A 619 -3.09 15.57 -22.83
CA PRO A 619 -3.15 17.03 -22.93
C PRO A 619 -3.71 17.75 -21.72
N ASP A 620 -4.28 17.03 -20.74
CA ASP A 620 -4.94 17.62 -19.57
C ASP A 620 -3.92 18.17 -18.56
N VAL A 621 -2.67 17.68 -18.63
CA VAL A 621 -1.56 18.07 -17.77
C VAL A 621 -0.40 18.60 -18.61
N ASP A 622 0.07 19.79 -18.25
CA ASP A 622 1.14 20.51 -18.92
C ASP A 622 2.35 20.74 -17.99
N GLU A 623 3.29 21.56 -18.45
CA GLU A 623 4.54 21.87 -17.74
C GLU A 623 4.33 22.57 -16.40
N SER A 624 3.18 23.22 -16.15
CA SER A 624 2.87 23.80 -14.83
C SER A 624 2.75 22.74 -13.73
N PHE A 625 2.60 21.48 -14.12
CA PHE A 625 2.67 20.31 -13.25
C PHE A 625 4.04 19.62 -13.32
N GLY A 626 5.11 20.33 -13.68
CA GLY A 626 6.47 19.81 -13.78
C GLY A 626 6.67 18.74 -14.87
N LYS A 627 5.74 18.61 -15.81
CA LYS A 627 5.83 17.68 -16.94
C LYS A 627 6.80 18.25 -17.97
N TRP A 628 8.00 17.68 -18.08
CA TRP A 628 9.06 18.18 -18.97
C TRP A 628 9.12 17.48 -20.33
N GLU A 629 8.04 16.85 -20.76
CA GLU A 629 7.93 16.16 -22.05
C GLU A 629 8.48 17.03 -23.21
N SER A 630 9.30 16.45 -24.09
CA SER A 630 10.01 17.13 -25.19
C SER A 630 11.04 18.20 -24.80
N LYS A 631 11.25 18.51 -23.52
CA LYS A 631 12.30 19.43 -23.07
C LYS A 631 13.65 18.73 -23.02
N SER A 632 14.74 19.48 -23.16
CA SER A 632 16.10 18.95 -23.07
C SER A 632 16.38 18.35 -21.70
N LEU A 633 17.13 17.24 -21.63
CA LEU A 633 17.57 16.71 -20.34
C LEU A 633 18.40 17.75 -19.59
N VAL A 634 18.14 17.89 -18.29
CA VAL A 634 18.92 18.75 -17.40
C VAL A 634 19.95 17.94 -16.63
N GLY A 635 21.09 18.57 -16.36
CA GLY A 635 22.10 17.99 -15.49
C GLY A 635 21.59 17.83 -14.05
N GLY A 636 21.92 16.72 -13.41
CA GLY A 636 21.45 16.42 -12.07
C GLY A 636 21.59 14.94 -11.69
N THR A 637 21.05 14.60 -10.52
CA THR A 637 21.00 13.21 -10.04
C THR A 637 19.75 12.51 -10.55
N TYR A 638 19.94 11.33 -11.15
CA TYR A 638 18.89 10.44 -11.61
C TYR A 638 18.94 9.15 -10.79
N THR A 639 17.83 8.44 -10.72
CA THR A 639 17.73 7.15 -10.00
C THR A 639 17.31 6.07 -10.96
N VAL A 640 17.99 4.93 -10.90
CA VAL A 640 17.50 3.66 -11.42
C VAL A 640 16.96 2.82 -10.26
N GLY A 641 15.78 2.23 -10.45
CA GLY A 641 15.20 1.23 -9.57
C GLY A 641 15.03 -0.09 -10.32
N LEU A 642 15.38 -1.20 -9.68
CA LEU A 642 15.23 -2.55 -10.21
C LEU A 642 14.48 -3.42 -9.19
N GLN A 643 13.38 -4.04 -9.58
CA GLN A 643 12.62 -4.95 -8.72
C GLN A 643 12.41 -6.29 -9.41
N ALA A 644 12.69 -7.37 -8.69
CA ALA A 644 12.33 -8.70 -9.11
C ALA A 644 10.92 -9.06 -8.61
N ARG A 645 10.27 -9.98 -9.32
CA ARG A 645 9.01 -10.58 -8.87
C ARG A 645 8.99 -12.05 -9.24
N ARG A 646 8.65 -12.88 -8.26
CA ARG A 646 8.20 -14.26 -8.48
C ARG A 646 6.90 -14.51 -7.74
N ASN A 647 6.13 -15.52 -8.13
CA ASN A 647 4.99 -15.93 -7.33
C ASN A 647 5.44 -16.84 -6.17
N LEU A 648 4.90 -16.61 -4.97
CA LEU A 648 4.97 -17.54 -3.85
C LEU A 648 3.78 -18.50 -3.96
N SER A 649 4.07 -19.75 -4.30
CA SER A 649 3.08 -20.83 -4.24
C SER A 649 3.17 -21.53 -2.89
N TYR A 650 2.06 -21.58 -2.17
CA TYR A 650 1.99 -22.10 -0.81
C TYR A 650 0.80 -23.06 -0.68
N MET A 651 1.08 -24.29 -0.26
CA MET A 651 0.05 -25.29 0.05
C MET A 651 -0.20 -25.27 1.55
N GLU A 652 -1.42 -24.92 1.95
CA GLU A 652 -1.88 -24.95 3.35
C GLU A 652 -3.16 -25.73 3.40
N ALA A 653 -3.31 -26.63 4.37
CA ALA A 653 -4.58 -27.34 4.60
C ALA A 653 -5.20 -27.99 3.33
N ASN A 654 -4.37 -28.55 2.42
CA ASN A 654 -4.75 -29.10 1.10
C ASN A 654 -5.31 -28.09 0.08
N GLU A 655 -5.23 -26.79 0.34
CA GLU A 655 -5.59 -25.72 -0.58
C GLU A 655 -4.35 -25.07 -1.17
N SER A 656 -4.43 -24.74 -2.46
CA SER A 656 -3.36 -24.01 -3.15
C SER A 656 -3.58 -22.50 -3.02
N ASN A 657 -2.55 -21.82 -2.54
CA ASN A 657 -2.47 -20.37 -2.43
C ASN A 657 -1.34 -19.87 -3.32
N SER A 658 -1.57 -18.74 -3.98
CA SER A 658 -0.55 -18.08 -4.79
C SER A 658 -0.58 -16.59 -4.54
N TYR A 659 0.55 -16.05 -4.13
CA TYR A 659 0.73 -14.63 -3.87
C TYR A 659 1.81 -14.09 -4.81
N ARG A 660 1.59 -12.92 -5.40
CA ARG A 660 2.69 -12.21 -6.07
C ARG A 660 3.66 -11.75 -4.99
N ASN A 661 4.94 -12.06 -5.17
CA ASN A 661 5.99 -11.80 -4.20
C ASN A 661 7.12 -10.97 -4.84
N PRO A 662 6.89 -9.65 -5.00
CA PRO A 662 7.91 -8.72 -5.43
C PRO A 662 8.95 -8.47 -4.33
N THR A 663 10.18 -8.20 -4.74
CA THR A 663 11.27 -7.80 -3.84
C THR A 663 11.08 -6.35 -3.38
N LEU A 664 11.80 -5.95 -2.35
CA LEU A 664 12.18 -4.53 -2.28
C LEU A 664 13.08 -4.21 -3.48
N PRO A 665 13.06 -2.98 -4.00
CA PRO A 665 13.91 -2.64 -5.13
C PRO A 665 15.36 -2.47 -4.73
N GLY A 666 16.26 -2.83 -5.64
CA GLY A 666 17.60 -2.25 -5.66
C GLY A 666 17.53 -0.87 -6.31
N THR A 667 18.00 0.17 -5.62
CA THR A 667 18.07 1.53 -6.18
C THR A 667 19.49 2.04 -6.22
N ALA A 668 19.85 2.74 -7.29
CA ALA A 668 21.13 3.42 -7.40
C ALA A 668 20.95 4.79 -8.06
N ASN A 669 21.69 5.79 -7.54
CA ASN A 669 21.73 7.12 -8.12
C ASN A 669 22.93 7.24 -9.08
N PHE A 670 22.75 7.97 -10.17
CA PHE A 670 23.81 8.35 -11.10
C PHE A 670 23.66 9.80 -11.52
N GLN A 671 24.74 10.40 -12.02
CA GLN A 671 24.74 11.79 -12.47
C GLN A 671 24.56 11.86 -13.97
N VAL A 672 23.72 12.78 -14.44
CA VAL A 672 23.67 13.20 -15.84
C VAL A 672 24.26 14.59 -15.94
N GLY A 673 25.15 14.81 -16.91
CA GLY A 673 25.83 16.07 -17.17
C GLY A 673 26.94 16.42 -16.18
N ALA A 674 28.11 16.78 -16.72
CA ALA A 674 29.30 17.14 -15.97
C ALA A 674 29.09 18.26 -14.91
N GLY A 675 29.63 18.04 -13.71
CA GLY A 675 29.65 19.04 -12.62
C GLY A 675 28.32 19.24 -11.89
N SER A 676 27.31 18.42 -12.20
CA SER A 676 26.00 18.47 -11.54
C SER A 676 26.10 18.07 -10.05
N PRO A 677 25.38 18.75 -9.14
CA PRO A 677 25.40 18.40 -7.72
C PRO A 677 24.67 17.08 -7.48
N THR A 678 25.29 16.19 -6.69
CA THR A 678 24.62 15.02 -6.14
C THR A 678 23.50 15.47 -5.20
N GLN A 679 22.29 15.01 -5.46
CA GLN A 679 21.08 15.30 -4.67
C GLN A 679 20.43 13.99 -4.25
N ASN A 680 19.98 13.93 -3.00
CA ASN A 680 19.15 12.84 -2.51
C ASN A 680 17.68 13.26 -2.50
N TYR A 681 16.78 12.28 -2.41
CA TYR A 681 15.39 12.57 -2.16
C TYR A 681 15.21 12.89 -0.68
N GLU A 682 14.86 14.14 -0.35
CA GLU A 682 14.82 14.62 1.04
C GLU A 682 13.41 14.92 1.54
N LEU A 683 12.38 14.92 0.67
CA LEU A 683 11.03 15.28 1.08
C LEU A 683 10.44 14.31 2.11
N ILE A 684 10.74 13.01 1.99
CA ILE A 684 10.42 12.00 3.00
C ILE A 684 11.74 11.42 3.47
N SER A 685 12.04 11.56 4.77
CA SER A 685 13.34 11.18 5.31
C SER A 685 13.62 9.68 5.26
N SER A 686 12.58 8.85 5.34
CA SER A 686 12.69 7.40 5.32
C SER A 686 11.35 6.72 5.03
N ALA A 687 11.40 5.57 4.35
CA ALA A 687 10.26 4.65 4.22
C ALA A 687 9.73 4.18 5.59
N GLN A 688 10.57 4.20 6.63
CA GLN A 688 10.18 3.83 8.00
C GLN A 688 9.04 4.71 8.54
N ASN A 689 8.91 5.95 8.06
CA ASN A 689 7.82 6.84 8.44
C ASN A 689 6.46 6.20 8.08
N CYS A 690 6.37 5.58 6.89
CA CYS A 690 5.19 4.83 6.45
C CYS A 690 4.98 3.56 7.29
N TYR A 691 6.07 2.91 7.69
CA TYR A 691 6.03 1.66 8.46
C TYR A 691 5.72 1.84 9.95
N SER A 692 5.49 3.08 10.39
CA SER A 692 4.89 3.34 11.71
C SER A 692 3.51 2.68 11.77
N CYS A 693 2.66 2.94 10.76
CA CYS A 693 1.34 2.34 10.67
C CYS A 693 1.34 1.04 9.88
N HIS A 694 2.04 1.03 8.75
CA HIS A 694 2.12 -0.12 7.84
C HIS A 694 3.22 -1.09 8.28
N ASN A 695 3.23 -2.35 7.83
CA ASN A 695 4.42 -3.22 7.96
C ASN A 695 5.21 -3.34 6.66
N ASP A 696 4.51 -3.09 5.57
CA ASP A 696 5.01 -3.15 4.21
C ASP A 696 4.05 -2.36 3.34
N ILE A 697 4.38 -2.18 2.07
CA ILE A 697 3.50 -1.51 1.11
C ILE A 697 3.46 -2.35 -0.15
N TYR A 698 2.31 -2.96 -0.44
CA TYR A 698 2.08 -3.72 -1.66
C TYR A 698 1.01 -3.06 -2.51
N PHE A 699 1.31 -2.83 -3.79
CA PHE A 699 0.37 -2.24 -4.75
C PHE A 699 0.35 -2.97 -6.09
N HIS A 700 -0.55 -2.54 -6.97
CA HIS A 700 -0.78 -3.14 -8.30
C HIS A 700 -1.10 -4.65 -8.22
N GLY A 701 -1.95 -5.03 -7.27
CA GLY A 701 -2.31 -6.43 -6.99
C GLY A 701 -1.11 -7.26 -6.56
N GLY A 702 -0.19 -6.68 -5.78
CA GLY A 702 1.04 -7.31 -5.31
C GLY A 702 2.14 -7.36 -6.36
N GLY A 703 2.06 -6.56 -7.42
CA GLY A 703 3.10 -6.50 -8.45
C GLY A 703 4.31 -5.66 -8.07
N ARG A 704 4.15 -4.75 -7.09
CA ARG A 704 5.16 -3.79 -6.65
C ARG A 704 5.17 -3.68 -5.14
N ARG A 705 6.35 -3.41 -4.57
CA ARG A 705 6.54 -3.34 -3.13
C ARG A 705 7.55 -2.28 -2.72
N GLY A 706 7.26 -1.62 -1.60
CA GLY A 706 8.17 -0.68 -0.95
C GLY A 706 8.14 0.73 -1.53
N PHE A 707 8.32 1.72 -0.65
CA PHE A 707 8.32 3.15 -1.00
C PHE A 707 9.33 3.48 -2.09
N ASP A 708 10.55 2.93 -2.01
CA ASP A 708 11.65 3.26 -2.93
C ASP A 708 11.35 2.84 -4.38
N MET A 709 10.56 1.79 -4.59
CA MET A 709 10.15 1.40 -5.94
C MET A 709 9.04 2.34 -6.38
N CYS A 710 8.05 2.54 -5.52
CA CYS A 710 6.92 3.40 -5.85
C CYS A 710 7.34 4.83 -6.20
N ILE A 711 8.30 5.43 -5.49
CA ILE A 711 8.78 6.81 -5.79
C ILE A 711 9.54 6.90 -7.12
N THR A 712 10.05 5.80 -7.68
CA THR A 712 10.62 5.84 -9.04
C THR A 712 9.54 5.98 -10.11
N CYS A 713 8.30 5.57 -9.89
CA CYS A 713 7.21 5.79 -10.84
C CYS A 713 6.33 6.97 -10.42
N HIS A 714 5.85 6.95 -9.18
CA HIS A 714 4.98 7.95 -8.60
C HIS A 714 5.74 9.18 -8.10
N GLY A 715 7.06 9.22 -8.17
CA GLY A 715 7.79 10.49 -8.06
C GLY A 715 7.80 11.27 -9.37
N ALA A 716 7.51 10.63 -10.51
CA ALA A 716 7.57 11.25 -11.82
C ALA A 716 6.43 12.26 -12.02
N SER A 717 6.78 13.52 -12.28
CA SER A 717 5.87 14.60 -12.60
C SER A 717 5.13 14.35 -13.91
N GLY A 718 3.91 14.89 -14.00
CA GLY A 718 3.04 14.72 -15.16
C GLY A 718 2.44 13.33 -15.31
N GLY A 719 2.71 12.41 -14.38
CA GLY A 719 2.12 11.07 -14.39
C GLY A 719 0.64 11.10 -14.01
N GLU A 720 -0.20 10.58 -14.88
CA GLU A 720 -1.65 10.52 -14.70
C GLU A 720 -2.13 9.09 -14.42
N ASP A 721 -3.37 8.94 -13.95
CA ASP A 721 -3.99 7.63 -13.75
C ASP A 721 -4.19 6.89 -15.08
N ARG A 722 -4.73 5.66 -15.04
CA ARG A 722 -4.83 4.90 -16.29
C ARG A 722 -5.72 5.65 -17.29
N PRO A 723 -5.22 5.80 -18.52
CA PRO A 723 -5.81 6.73 -19.45
C PRO A 723 -7.15 6.23 -19.94
N GLN A 724 -8.11 7.16 -20.01
CA GLN A 724 -9.44 6.93 -20.58
C GLN A 724 -9.35 6.43 -22.03
N TYR A 725 -8.29 6.79 -22.73
CA TYR A 725 -8.06 6.42 -24.11
C TYR A 725 -7.60 4.98 -24.33
N VAL A 726 -7.58 4.09 -23.33
CA VAL A 726 -7.17 2.68 -23.56
C VAL A 726 -8.34 1.70 -23.55
N ALA A 727 -9.48 2.10 -22.96
CA ALA A 727 -10.73 1.34 -23.05
C ALA A 727 -11.96 2.28 -23.16
N PRO A 728 -12.97 1.92 -23.97
CA PRO A 728 -14.17 2.73 -24.17
C PRO A 728 -15.08 2.86 -22.95
N ASN A 729 -14.83 2.12 -21.86
CA ASN A 729 -15.67 2.08 -20.65
C ASN A 729 -14.98 2.66 -19.40
N ALA A 730 -13.87 3.37 -19.55
CA ALA A 730 -13.31 4.15 -18.45
C ALA A 730 -14.25 5.29 -18.06
N GLY A 731 -14.47 5.51 -16.77
CA GLY A 731 -15.08 6.76 -16.30
C GLY A 731 -14.11 7.93 -16.50
N PRO A 732 -14.59 9.16 -16.76
CA PRO A 732 -13.71 10.29 -16.95
C PRO A 732 -12.98 10.68 -15.66
N THR A 733 -11.65 10.65 -15.71
CA THR A 733 -10.68 11.10 -14.69
C THR A 733 -9.74 12.13 -15.31
N THR A 734 -10.26 13.32 -15.62
CA THR A 734 -9.46 14.42 -16.22
C THR A 734 -8.42 14.94 -15.23
N ALA A 735 -7.15 15.00 -15.66
CA ALA A 735 -6.03 15.52 -14.87
C ALA A 735 -5.87 14.87 -13.48
N VAL A 736 -6.16 13.57 -13.36
CA VAL A 736 -5.92 12.84 -12.11
C VAL A 736 -4.45 12.44 -12.04
N LEU A 737 -3.67 13.21 -11.27
CA LEU A 737 -2.27 12.91 -11.02
C LEU A 737 -2.11 11.71 -10.10
N ILE A 738 -1.15 10.86 -10.43
CA ILE A 738 -0.73 9.72 -9.60
C ILE A 738 0.63 9.94 -8.95
N ASP A 739 1.20 11.14 -9.05
CA ASP A 739 2.42 11.44 -8.34
C ASP A 739 2.18 11.52 -6.82
N PHE A 740 3.20 11.17 -6.02
CA PHE A 740 3.12 11.07 -4.57
C PHE A 740 2.93 12.41 -3.87
N ARG A 741 3.20 13.54 -4.54
CA ARG A 741 2.92 14.86 -3.95
C ARG A 741 1.41 15.08 -3.84
N GLU A 742 0.62 14.53 -4.77
CA GLU A 742 -0.83 14.64 -4.72
C GLU A 742 -1.50 13.37 -4.17
N MET A 743 -1.16 12.21 -4.75
CA MET A 743 -1.87 10.95 -4.50
C MET A 743 -1.79 10.52 -3.03
N LEU A 744 -0.63 10.61 -2.38
CA LEU A 744 -0.52 10.21 -0.97
C LEU A 744 -1.37 11.09 -0.05
N HIS A 745 -1.36 12.41 -0.26
CA HIS A 745 -2.17 13.33 0.54
C HIS A 745 -3.66 13.07 0.32
N LYS A 746 -4.09 12.87 -0.93
CA LYS A 746 -5.50 12.59 -1.24
C LYS A 746 -5.96 11.24 -0.66
N ILE A 747 -5.15 10.19 -0.77
CA ILE A 747 -5.46 8.88 -0.19
C ILE A 747 -5.62 8.98 1.33
N HIS A 748 -4.66 9.60 2.03
CA HIS A 748 -4.68 9.63 3.49
C HIS A 748 -5.67 10.65 4.06
N THR A 749 -5.90 11.77 3.37
CA THR A 749 -6.96 12.70 3.76
C THR A 749 -8.33 12.05 3.52
N GLY A 750 -8.46 11.26 2.44
CA GLY A 750 -9.54 10.31 2.22
C GLY A 750 -10.94 10.89 2.49
N LYS A 751 -11.62 10.38 3.53
CA LYS A 751 -12.96 10.83 3.97
C LYS A 751 -13.04 12.29 4.37
N ASP A 752 -11.92 12.89 4.78
CA ASP A 752 -11.82 14.29 5.21
C ASP A 752 -11.52 15.23 4.02
N LEU A 753 -11.38 14.69 2.80
CA LEU A 753 -11.30 15.51 1.59
C LEU A 753 -12.65 16.19 1.33
N PHE A 754 -12.63 17.49 1.07
CA PHE A 754 -13.84 18.27 0.75
C PHE A 754 -14.62 17.71 -0.45
N ASN A 755 -13.90 17.15 -1.44
CA ASN A 755 -14.47 16.50 -2.63
C ASN A 755 -14.06 15.02 -2.71
N ALA A 756 -14.15 14.29 -1.60
CA ALA A 756 -13.76 12.87 -1.53
C ALA A 756 -14.40 12.01 -2.66
N ASP A 757 -15.67 12.25 -2.95
CA ASP A 757 -16.44 11.52 -3.97
C ASP A 757 -15.96 11.77 -5.41
N THR A 758 -15.17 12.82 -5.65
CA THR A 758 -14.67 13.16 -6.98
C THR A 758 -13.26 12.61 -7.23
N TYR A 759 -12.60 12.05 -6.22
CA TYR A 759 -11.25 11.49 -6.39
C TYR A 759 -11.34 9.99 -6.68
N THR A 760 -11.16 9.64 -7.96
CA THR A 760 -11.08 8.27 -8.46
C THR A 760 -9.79 8.09 -9.23
N VAL A 761 -9.08 7.00 -8.96
CA VAL A 761 -7.90 6.56 -9.73
C VAL A 761 -8.27 5.30 -10.49
N ASN A 762 -8.19 5.33 -11.81
CA ASN A 762 -8.43 4.16 -12.64
C ASN A 762 -7.20 3.23 -12.61
N GLY A 763 -7.41 2.02 -12.11
CA GLY A 763 -6.42 0.94 -12.05
C GLY A 763 -6.63 -0.13 -13.12
N PHE A 764 -5.86 -1.21 -13.04
CA PHE A 764 -6.00 -2.35 -13.96
C PHE A 764 -7.34 -3.06 -13.78
N GLY A 765 -8.11 -3.21 -14.86
CA GLY A 765 -9.28 -4.09 -14.91
C GLY A 765 -8.95 -5.46 -15.50
N ASN A 766 -9.87 -6.42 -15.33
CA ASN A 766 -9.79 -7.73 -15.97
C ASN A 766 -11.04 -7.96 -16.85
N PRO A 767 -10.91 -8.31 -18.15
CA PRO A 767 -9.68 -8.31 -18.94
C PRO A 767 -9.23 -6.90 -19.36
N TYR A 768 -8.01 -6.53 -18.99
CA TYR A 768 -7.28 -5.43 -19.63
C TYR A 768 -6.96 -5.83 -21.08
N PRO A 769 -6.96 -4.90 -22.05
CA PRO A 769 -7.15 -3.45 -21.97
C PRO A 769 -8.59 -2.97 -22.14
N ASN A 770 -9.59 -3.85 -22.04
CA ASN A 770 -10.97 -3.46 -22.33
C ASN A 770 -11.75 -3.03 -21.07
N ASN A 771 -11.14 -3.10 -19.89
CA ASN A 771 -11.77 -2.78 -18.61
C ASN A 771 -10.75 -2.08 -17.68
N PHE A 772 -11.27 -1.24 -16.80
CA PHE A 772 -10.54 -0.63 -15.68
C PHE A 772 -11.24 -0.94 -14.35
N THR A 773 -10.47 -0.87 -13.27
CA THR A 773 -11.02 -0.93 -11.91
C THR A 773 -10.92 0.47 -11.32
N PRO A 774 -12.05 1.18 -11.10
CA PRO A 774 -12.01 2.47 -10.41
C PRO A 774 -11.68 2.24 -8.93
N HIS A 775 -10.71 2.99 -8.41
CA HIS A 775 -10.37 3.02 -7.00
C HIS A 775 -10.77 4.37 -6.41
N THR A 776 -11.63 4.36 -5.39
CA THR A 776 -12.00 5.55 -4.62
C THR A 776 -11.36 5.49 -3.24
N TYR A 777 -11.10 6.66 -2.66
CA TYR A 777 -10.42 6.77 -1.37
C TYR A 777 -11.23 7.56 -0.34
N GLY A 778 -12.46 7.95 -0.67
CA GLY A 778 -13.34 8.66 0.27
C GLY A 778 -13.76 7.86 1.50
N HIS A 779 -13.50 6.54 1.53
CA HIS A 779 -13.70 5.71 2.71
C HIS A 779 -12.45 5.63 3.61
N VAL A 780 -11.28 6.05 3.11
CA VAL A 780 -10.03 5.95 3.86
C VAL A 780 -10.02 7.01 4.96
N GLY A 781 -9.75 6.59 6.19
CA GLY A 781 -9.50 7.50 7.31
C GLY A 781 -8.05 7.37 7.77
N TYR A 782 -7.36 8.50 7.93
CA TYR A 782 -6.06 8.50 8.57
C TYR A 782 -6.23 8.20 10.06
N PRO A 783 -5.53 7.20 10.63
CA PRO A 783 -5.81 6.67 11.96
C PRO A 783 -5.31 7.56 13.11
N SER A 784 -5.19 8.88 12.95
CA SER A 784 -4.81 9.80 14.05
C SER A 784 -6.03 10.28 14.83
N PHE A 785 -5.89 10.37 16.16
CA PHE A 785 -6.91 10.97 17.03
C PHE A 785 -6.85 12.50 17.01
N GLN A 786 -5.68 13.08 16.74
CA GLN A 786 -5.49 14.53 16.68
C GLN A 786 -5.34 14.96 15.22
N GLU A 787 -6.38 15.62 14.71
CA GLU A 787 -6.31 16.43 13.49
C GLU A 787 -6.04 15.71 12.16
N GLY A 788 -6.19 14.38 12.08
CA GLY A 788 -6.11 13.64 10.81
C GLY A 788 -4.70 13.69 10.20
N THR A 789 -4.57 14.18 8.97
CA THR A 789 -3.31 14.25 8.22
C THR A 789 -2.45 15.49 8.54
N LYS A 790 -2.79 16.27 9.56
CA LYS A 790 -2.13 17.56 9.83
C LYS A 790 -0.78 17.46 10.55
N ASP A 791 -0.45 16.32 11.16
CA ASP A 791 0.90 16.07 11.65
C ASP A 791 1.83 15.67 10.49
N CYS A 792 2.32 16.68 9.77
CA CYS A 792 3.22 16.49 8.62
C CYS A 792 4.48 15.69 8.99
N VAL A 793 4.93 15.79 10.25
CA VAL A 793 6.15 15.12 10.72
C VAL A 793 6.00 13.61 10.71
N ALA A 794 4.79 13.08 10.88
CA ALA A 794 4.53 11.64 10.81
C ALA A 794 4.91 11.03 9.46
N CYS A 795 4.75 11.78 8.35
CA CYS A 795 5.10 11.34 7.00
C CYS A 795 6.49 11.82 6.58
N HIS A 796 6.83 13.07 6.87
CA HIS A 796 8.05 13.70 6.36
C HIS A 796 9.28 13.47 7.26
N GLY A 797 9.08 13.10 8.52
CA GLY A 797 10.13 12.79 9.49
C GLY A 797 10.50 13.93 10.42
N VAL A 798 10.84 13.58 11.67
CA VAL A 798 11.22 14.54 12.72
C VAL A 798 12.47 15.32 12.32
N GLY A 799 12.40 16.65 12.40
CA GLY A 799 13.52 17.53 12.06
C GLY A 799 13.78 17.68 10.56
N ASN A 800 13.01 17.00 9.70
CA ASN A 800 13.08 17.23 8.27
C ASN A 800 12.41 18.59 7.94
N SER A 801 13.08 19.42 7.16
CA SER A 801 12.56 20.72 6.70
C SER A 801 12.45 20.80 5.19
N ALA A 802 12.91 19.79 4.44
CA ALA A 802 12.93 19.81 2.98
C ALA A 802 11.52 19.91 2.36
N TYR A 803 10.48 19.50 3.09
CA TYR A 803 9.09 19.58 2.65
C TYR A 803 8.43 20.95 2.90
N LEU A 804 9.04 21.82 3.71
CA LEU A 804 8.48 23.13 4.06
C LEU A 804 8.60 24.14 2.91
N GLU A 805 9.57 23.94 2.03
CA GLU A 805 9.80 24.76 0.84
C GLU A 805 9.51 23.92 -0.41
N PRO A 806 8.39 24.15 -1.11
CA PRO A 806 8.07 23.44 -2.33
C PRO A 806 9.20 23.62 -3.36
N GLN A 807 9.78 22.51 -3.82
CA GLN A 807 10.82 22.53 -4.86
C GLN A 807 10.28 23.08 -6.17
N GLU A 808 11.06 23.94 -6.83
CA GLU A 808 10.76 24.48 -8.17
C GLU A 808 10.55 23.34 -9.17
N ARG A 809 9.51 23.46 -9.99
CA ARG A 809 9.10 22.45 -10.98
C ARG A 809 9.31 22.93 -12.41
N ASP A 810 9.58 24.21 -12.59
CA ASP A 810 9.81 24.80 -13.90
C ASP A 810 11.09 24.24 -14.52
N HIS A 811 11.03 23.99 -15.83
CA HIS A 811 12.23 23.60 -16.55
C HIS A 811 13.20 24.79 -16.63
N PRO A 812 14.53 24.61 -16.45
CA PRO A 812 15.50 25.71 -16.45
C PRO A 812 15.49 26.61 -17.70
N SER A 813 15.05 26.09 -18.84
CA SER A 813 14.87 26.91 -20.07
C SER A 813 13.81 28.00 -19.93
N GLU A 814 12.96 27.93 -18.90
CA GLU A 814 11.82 28.82 -18.68
C GLU A 814 12.09 29.92 -17.64
N GLN A 815 13.28 29.97 -17.03
CA GLN A 815 13.67 31.04 -16.10
C GLN A 815 13.69 32.47 -16.72
N ASN A 816 13.37 32.59 -18.01
CA ASN A 816 13.22 33.85 -18.74
C ASN A 816 11.77 34.18 -19.13
N LEU A 817 10.79 33.36 -18.78
CA LEU A 817 9.37 33.70 -18.98
C LEU A 817 8.89 34.59 -17.82
N PRO A 818 8.19 35.69 -18.09
CA PRO A 818 7.64 36.52 -17.02
C PRO A 818 6.59 35.73 -16.23
N ALA A 819 6.71 35.79 -14.90
CA ALA A 819 5.80 35.18 -13.93
C ALA A 819 4.33 35.58 -14.11
#